data_AF-A0A1Z5KQ66-F1
#
_entry.id   AF-A0A1Z5KQ66-F1
#
_cell.length_a   1.000
_cell.length_b   1.000
_cell.length_c   1.000
_cell.angle_alpha   90.00
_cell.angle_beta   90.00
_cell.angle_gamma   90.00
#
_symmetry.space_group_name_H-M   'P 1'
#
loop_
_entity.id
_entity.type
_entity.pdbx_description
1 polymer ?
#
loop_
_entity_poly.entity_id
_entity_poly.type
_entity_poly.pdbx_seq_one_letter_code
_entity_poly.pdbx_strand_id
1 'polypeptide(L)'
;MRRDVIRAGGFIEYLLYDPNDQDPTCRNSHFYCLLTLIYALLTTIYIIAAIILDQRIAYWSSQGSPTEREPRSSKVAYLLELKLLPFTIVLLLVWATGLSTISTGKRYYRCAYENESAKDPTSTPVLYWWVPLVILLSLQFTEMLFSWRFLFGLCRQPRVINSSSWIGDEEAYLPDPVNHELIEEMWAERCASFCQCLSWMSCFLFGGSELAGQAEFGDVARALADYLEYRGVLDVVPSDIVTGLILVRNIQQERIMSYRRELRSKATSTLSTESTPAQRTQTKKTGEDSGLLGSETVSPVNLPAANSPTQPLMDEIDPLDPADRNGRLLDRNSFSDMQCLEEGARYASYALAIYTWVLYVYERPITGPLELLGRGCIACCRGKYRRADSSEGLSISGESELLEIGEAEFYGDNMCHTHRNALLLSANLSDADLVYAQLRSGFRDNPYCIILDHAWKTVVVSIRGTFSLEDCVTDVLIQPESLEKLGEEFGFDGHGQFCHGGVMNCVRNVYRDLERHHLLERLLLGPNAAYPDYSLRIVGHSLGAATGTLLSYMLRHKYPNLRCLNYSPVGCAFTWDLATGCSEWCDSFFVDSDIVPRLSLESMDKLRDDMLEGIGRLKVPKIHVARRAVGHYGLLACGNFCYTLFSDEHALQDTAELLHEPESVPDSAFQDQLSRFRQMQAERKRSRGVIRSTRLYPPGRMIHLAKIGEKRSCLHGCARCLTCFSTSFGSEYVPVWVRNDELLEIVVSPTMGTDHFPNRLRKILVDVASSHGLNAF
;
A
#
# COMPACT_ATOMS: atom_id res chain seq x y z
N MET A 1 43.72 56.60 -15.86
CA MET A 1 44.35 55.27 -15.99
C MET A 1 44.79 54.66 -14.66
N ARG A 2 45.79 55.18 -13.90
CA ARG A 2 46.17 54.57 -12.59
C ARG A 2 45.09 54.61 -11.50
N ARG A 3 44.14 55.55 -11.57
CA ARG A 3 42.99 55.63 -10.63
C ARG A 3 41.80 54.74 -11.04
N ASP A 4 41.76 54.24 -12.27
CA ASP A 4 40.61 53.49 -12.81
C ASP A 4 40.75 51.98 -12.60
N VAL A 5 41.99 51.46 -12.54
CA VAL A 5 42.29 50.06 -12.23
C VAL A 5 41.80 49.67 -10.82
N ILE A 6 41.82 50.61 -9.88
CA ILE A 6 41.35 50.38 -8.49
C ILE A 6 39.81 50.32 -8.40
N ARG A 7 39.08 50.89 -9.38
CA ARG A 7 37.60 50.94 -9.34
C ARG A 7 36.90 49.75 -10.00
N ALA A 8 37.58 48.98 -10.85
CA ALA A 8 36.97 47.89 -11.62
C ALA A 8 37.64 46.52 -11.41
N GLY A 9 38.90 46.49 -10.97
CA GLY A 9 39.68 45.27 -10.81
C GLY A 9 40.02 45.00 -9.36
N GLY A 10 39.51 43.91 -8.81
CA GLY A 10 39.85 43.47 -7.45
C GLY A 10 41.36 43.29 -7.24
N PHE A 11 41.76 43.11 -5.99
CA PHE A 11 43.16 43.04 -5.53
C PHE A 11 44.09 42.13 -6.37
N ILE A 12 43.56 41.09 -6.99
CA ILE A 12 44.28 40.17 -7.87
C ILE A 12 44.69 40.81 -9.21
N GLU A 13 43.86 41.69 -9.79
CA GLU A 13 44.19 42.41 -11.03
C GLU A 13 45.29 43.47 -10.83
N TYR A 14 45.47 43.97 -9.60
CA TYR A 14 46.56 44.88 -9.25
C TYR A 14 47.91 44.18 -9.09
N LEU A 15 47.93 42.98 -8.49
CA LEU A 15 49.16 42.20 -8.26
C LEU A 15 49.79 41.64 -9.55
N LEU A 16 49.02 41.53 -10.63
CA LEU A 16 49.44 40.91 -11.90
C LEU A 16 49.59 41.94 -13.05
N TYR A 17 49.84 43.21 -12.71
CA TYR A 17 49.99 44.30 -13.67
C TYR A 17 51.38 44.30 -14.35
N ASP A 18 51.45 43.92 -15.63
CA ASP A 18 52.64 44.13 -16.48
C ASP A 18 52.43 45.39 -17.34
N PRO A 19 53.29 46.41 -17.34
CA PRO A 19 53.09 47.63 -18.14
C PRO A 19 53.30 47.47 -19.67
N ASN A 20 53.76 46.33 -20.20
CA ASN A 20 54.19 46.19 -21.60
C ASN A 20 53.22 45.48 -22.57
N ASP A 21 52.03 45.07 -22.10
CA ASP A 21 51.07 44.29 -22.91
C ASP A 21 50.23 45.20 -23.84
N GLN A 22 50.22 44.90 -25.15
CA GLN A 22 49.71 45.81 -26.20
C GLN A 22 48.18 45.86 -26.38
N ASP A 23 47.42 44.92 -25.80
CA ASP A 23 45.95 45.02 -25.70
C ASP A 23 45.47 44.75 -24.26
N PRO A 24 44.98 45.76 -23.54
CA PRO A 24 44.54 45.60 -22.15
C PRO A 24 43.31 44.69 -22.01
N THR A 25 42.57 44.41 -23.10
CA THR A 25 41.34 43.60 -23.06
C THR A 25 41.60 42.09 -23.09
N CYS A 26 42.74 41.65 -23.64
CA CYS A 26 43.14 40.24 -23.75
C CYS A 26 44.18 39.78 -22.73
N ARG A 27 44.63 40.70 -21.86
CA ARG A 27 45.51 40.40 -20.74
C ARG A 27 44.91 39.30 -19.84
N ASN A 28 45.74 38.37 -19.38
CA ASN A 28 45.36 37.25 -18.50
C ASN A 28 44.41 36.19 -19.11
N SER A 29 44.10 36.25 -20.41
CA SER A 29 43.28 35.24 -21.09
C SER A 29 43.89 33.82 -21.04
N HIS A 30 45.22 33.71 -21.08
CA HIS A 30 45.94 32.42 -21.00
C HIS A 30 45.73 31.68 -19.67
N PHE A 31 45.29 32.36 -18.59
CA PHE A 31 44.99 31.70 -17.33
C PHE A 31 43.77 30.79 -17.40
N TYR A 32 42.89 30.93 -18.41
CA TYR A 32 41.70 30.09 -18.55
C TYR A 32 42.05 28.59 -18.62
N CYS A 33 43.01 28.20 -19.45
CA CYS A 33 43.43 26.79 -19.56
C CYS A 33 44.03 26.26 -18.26
N LEU A 34 44.83 27.08 -17.58
CA LEU A 34 45.43 26.73 -16.29
C LEU A 34 44.38 26.59 -15.17
N LEU A 35 43.45 27.56 -15.06
CA LEU A 35 42.36 27.54 -14.09
C LEU A 35 41.39 26.38 -14.32
N THR A 36 41.11 26.06 -15.60
CA THR A 36 40.29 24.90 -15.96
C THR A 36 40.95 23.59 -15.51
N LEU A 37 42.26 23.45 -15.74
CA LEU A 37 43.02 22.27 -15.33
C LEU A 37 43.10 22.16 -13.80
N ILE A 38 43.32 23.27 -13.10
CA ILE A 38 43.30 23.34 -11.63
C ILE A 38 41.93 22.95 -11.10
N TYR A 39 40.84 23.52 -11.63
CA TYR A 39 39.48 23.19 -11.21
C TYR A 39 39.16 21.72 -11.44
N ALA A 40 39.51 21.16 -12.60
CA ALA A 40 39.31 19.75 -12.91
C ALA A 40 40.08 18.83 -11.95
N LEU A 41 41.34 19.16 -11.67
CA LEU A 41 42.18 18.41 -10.72
C LEU A 41 41.62 18.46 -9.30
N LEU A 42 41.30 19.66 -8.80
CA LEU A 42 40.75 19.86 -7.46
C LEU A 42 39.39 19.18 -7.31
N THR A 43 38.53 19.26 -8.32
CA THR A 43 37.24 18.56 -8.35
C THR A 43 37.43 17.04 -8.29
N THR A 44 38.38 16.51 -9.06
CA THR A 44 38.68 15.06 -9.06
C THR A 44 39.19 14.61 -7.68
N ILE A 45 40.10 15.37 -7.07
CA ILE A 45 40.62 15.09 -5.72
C ILE A 45 39.48 15.13 -4.69
N TYR A 46 38.62 16.15 -4.75
CA TYR A 46 37.46 16.27 -3.87
C TYR A 46 36.52 15.07 -4.00
N ILE A 47 36.15 14.68 -5.23
CA ILE A 47 35.25 13.55 -5.49
C ILE A 47 35.84 12.26 -4.92
N ILE A 48 37.13 11.98 -5.16
CA ILE A 48 37.78 10.78 -4.61
C ILE A 48 37.75 10.81 -3.08
N ALA A 49 38.11 11.94 -2.46
CA ALA A 49 38.08 12.09 -1.01
C ALA A 49 36.66 11.94 -0.43
N ALA A 50 35.65 12.50 -1.10
CA ALA A 50 34.26 12.42 -0.70
C ALA A 50 33.73 10.98 -0.79
N ILE A 51 34.05 10.26 -1.86
CA ILE A 51 33.72 8.83 -2.01
C ILE A 51 34.35 8.00 -0.87
N ILE A 52 35.62 8.25 -0.55
CA ILE A 52 36.31 7.55 0.56
C ILE A 52 35.61 7.86 1.89
N LEU A 53 35.29 9.13 2.16
CA LEU A 53 34.59 9.52 3.38
C LEU A 53 33.21 8.85 3.46
N ASP A 54 32.46 8.84 2.37
CA ASP A 54 31.14 8.23 2.30
C ASP A 54 31.19 6.71 2.49
N GLN A 55 32.19 6.04 1.93
CA GLN A 55 32.45 4.63 2.20
C GLN A 55 32.75 4.38 3.68
N ARG A 56 33.50 5.26 4.33
CA ARG A 56 33.78 5.15 5.78
C ARG A 56 32.54 5.40 6.62
N ILE A 57 31.74 6.42 6.29
CA ILE A 57 30.47 6.71 6.96
C ILE A 57 29.55 5.49 6.82
N ALA A 58 29.41 4.94 5.61
CA ALA A 58 28.60 3.76 5.34
C ALA A 58 29.10 2.52 6.10
N TYR A 59 30.42 2.31 6.17
CA TYR A 59 31.00 1.20 6.91
C TYR A 59 30.69 1.30 8.42
N TRP A 60 30.94 2.46 9.03
CA TRP A 60 30.76 2.64 10.48
C TRP A 60 29.28 2.71 10.86
N SER A 61 28.42 3.32 10.03
CA SER A 61 26.97 3.32 10.26
C SER A 61 26.37 1.92 10.22
N SER A 62 27.04 0.99 9.55
CA SER A 62 26.64 -0.41 9.43
C SER A 62 27.13 -1.33 10.55
N GLN A 63 27.81 -0.79 11.57
CA GLN A 63 28.27 -1.56 12.74
C GLN A 63 27.23 -1.57 13.87
N GLY A 64 27.26 -2.62 14.69
CA GLY A 64 26.34 -2.84 15.81
C GLY A 64 24.90 -3.17 15.40
N SER A 65 24.08 -3.61 16.33
CA SER A 65 22.65 -3.87 16.11
C SER A 65 21.82 -2.57 16.33
N PRO A 66 20.49 -2.58 16.14
CA PRO A 66 19.63 -1.48 16.60
C PRO A 66 19.69 -1.27 18.12
N THR A 67 19.82 -2.37 18.86
CA THR A 67 19.87 -2.41 20.33
C THR A 67 21.25 -2.06 20.90
N GLU A 68 22.33 -2.32 20.15
CA GLU A 68 23.71 -2.01 20.53
C GLU A 68 24.34 -0.96 19.60
N ARG A 69 24.36 0.30 20.05
CA ARG A 69 24.78 1.45 19.23
C ARG A 69 26.24 1.86 19.42
N GLU A 70 26.89 1.41 20.50
CA GLU A 70 28.28 1.73 20.85
C GLU A 70 29.28 1.52 19.71
N PRO A 71 29.20 0.45 18.89
CA PRO A 71 30.14 0.24 17.79
C PRO A 71 30.13 1.34 16.71
N ARG A 72 29.08 2.15 16.64
CA ARG A 72 28.91 3.17 15.58
C ARG A 72 28.81 4.62 16.09
N SER A 73 28.33 4.87 17.30
CA SER A 73 27.92 6.21 17.78
C SER A 73 29.02 7.28 17.64
N SER A 74 30.18 7.06 18.24
CA SER A 74 31.28 8.03 18.28
C SER A 74 31.97 8.23 16.92
N LYS A 75 32.16 7.16 16.16
CA LYS A 75 32.85 7.19 14.85
C LYS A 75 32.00 7.87 13.78
N VAL A 76 30.70 7.56 13.72
CA VAL A 76 29.80 8.17 12.74
C VAL A 76 29.63 9.65 13.02
N ALA A 77 29.46 10.06 14.28
CA ALA A 77 29.37 11.47 14.65
C ALA A 77 30.58 12.27 14.14
N TYR A 78 31.80 11.79 14.43
CA TYR A 78 33.03 12.44 13.97
C TYR A 78 33.12 12.53 12.43
N LEU A 79 32.78 11.45 11.71
CA LEU A 79 32.83 11.45 10.25
C LEU A 79 31.77 12.36 9.62
N LEU A 80 30.59 12.49 10.26
CA LEU A 80 29.57 13.44 9.85
C LEU A 80 29.99 14.89 10.11
N GLU A 81 30.62 15.18 11.24
CA GLU A 81 31.22 16.50 11.51
C GLU A 81 32.27 16.87 10.45
N LEU A 82 33.13 15.90 10.08
CA LEU A 82 34.12 16.06 9.02
C LEU A 82 33.46 16.35 7.65
N LYS A 83 32.35 15.65 7.33
CA LYS A 83 31.63 15.84 6.08
C LYS A 83 30.91 17.19 6.04
N LEU A 84 30.22 17.56 7.11
CA LEU A 84 29.35 18.73 7.12
C LEU A 84 30.13 20.04 7.13
N LEU A 85 31.27 20.11 7.85
CA LEU A 85 32.00 21.36 8.02
C LEU A 85 33.28 21.41 7.15
N PRO A 86 34.36 20.64 7.41
CA PRO A 86 35.58 20.67 6.59
C PRO A 86 35.35 20.42 5.09
N PHE A 87 34.59 19.39 4.73
CA PHE A 87 34.36 19.06 3.32
C PHE A 87 33.55 20.13 2.60
N THR A 88 32.53 20.71 3.25
CA THR A 88 31.77 21.85 2.69
C THR A 88 32.67 23.08 2.47
N ILE A 89 33.61 23.35 3.37
CA ILE A 89 34.59 24.44 3.20
C ILE A 89 35.51 24.16 2.01
N VAL A 90 36.03 22.93 1.90
CA VAL A 90 36.87 22.53 0.75
C VAL A 90 36.07 22.64 -0.55
N LEU A 91 34.83 22.15 -0.58
CA LEU A 91 33.95 22.24 -1.74
C LEU A 91 33.70 23.69 -2.17
N LEU A 92 33.48 24.61 -1.22
CA LEU A 92 33.36 26.04 -1.50
C LEU A 92 34.62 26.61 -2.18
N LEU A 93 35.82 26.20 -1.74
CA LEU A 93 37.08 26.62 -2.36
C LEU A 93 37.23 26.05 -3.78
N VAL A 94 36.90 24.77 -3.98
CA VAL A 94 36.89 24.15 -5.32
C VAL A 94 35.91 24.88 -6.24
N TRP A 95 34.69 25.12 -5.76
CA TRP A 95 33.65 25.83 -6.50
C TRP A 95 34.07 27.26 -6.89
N ALA A 96 34.76 27.98 -6.01
CA ALA A 96 35.29 29.32 -6.31
C ALA A 96 36.32 29.33 -7.44
N THR A 97 37.12 28.26 -7.60
CA THR A 97 38.04 28.13 -8.76
C THR A 97 37.29 27.88 -10.07
N GLY A 98 36.15 27.17 -10.04
CA GLY A 98 35.28 26.99 -11.20
C GLY A 98 34.56 28.27 -11.62
N LEU A 99 34.08 29.09 -10.67
CA LEU A 99 33.57 30.43 -10.98
C LEU A 99 34.63 31.33 -11.61
N SER A 100 35.87 31.24 -11.13
CA SER A 100 37.01 31.98 -11.68
C SER A 100 37.35 31.52 -13.11
N THR A 101 37.09 30.24 -13.43
CA THR A 101 37.20 29.70 -14.78
C THR A 101 36.13 30.27 -15.72
N ILE A 102 34.87 30.39 -15.26
CA ILE A 102 33.79 31.03 -16.04
C ILE A 102 34.08 32.51 -16.31
N SER A 103 34.56 33.26 -15.30
CA SER A 103 34.80 34.70 -15.43
C SER A 103 35.92 35.01 -16.44
N THR A 104 36.93 34.16 -16.53
CA THR A 104 38.05 34.28 -17.49
C THR A 104 37.73 33.66 -18.86
N GLY A 105 36.84 32.67 -18.94
CA GLY A 105 36.47 31.99 -20.19
C GLY A 105 35.85 32.89 -21.25
N LYS A 106 35.03 33.87 -20.85
CA LYS A 106 34.48 34.87 -21.80
C LYS A 106 35.59 35.72 -22.45
N ARG A 107 36.61 36.09 -21.68
CA ARG A 107 37.77 36.86 -22.16
C ARG A 107 38.64 36.00 -23.08
N TYR A 108 38.92 34.76 -22.67
CA TYR A 108 39.66 33.79 -23.49
C TYR A 108 38.98 33.53 -24.84
N TYR A 109 37.67 33.29 -24.86
CA TYR A 109 36.94 33.03 -26.11
C TYR A 109 36.99 34.23 -27.07
N ARG A 110 36.78 35.46 -26.57
CA ARG A 110 36.87 36.68 -27.39
C ARG A 110 38.26 36.82 -28.03
N CYS A 111 39.31 36.63 -27.24
CA CYS A 111 40.69 36.84 -27.66
C CYS A 111 41.28 35.69 -28.50
N ALA A 112 40.86 34.45 -28.24
CA ALA A 112 41.26 33.29 -29.05
C ALA A 112 40.59 33.35 -30.44
N TYR A 113 39.35 33.80 -30.50
CA TYR A 113 38.60 33.95 -31.76
C TYR A 113 39.14 35.09 -32.65
N GLU A 114 39.69 36.15 -32.06
CA GLU A 114 40.30 37.26 -32.81
C GLU A 114 41.69 36.92 -33.38
N ASN A 115 42.44 35.99 -32.77
CA ASN A 115 43.78 35.58 -33.23
C ASN A 115 43.77 34.50 -34.32
N GLU A 116 42.71 33.71 -34.46
CA GLU A 116 42.58 32.70 -35.52
C GLU A 116 41.66 33.21 -36.63
N SER A 117 42.26 33.68 -37.74
CA SER A 117 41.52 33.91 -38.99
C SER A 117 40.93 32.59 -39.48
N ALA A 118 39.63 32.39 -39.22
CA ALA A 118 38.69 31.44 -39.83
C ALA A 118 39.29 30.31 -40.68
N LYS A 119 39.34 29.08 -40.12
CA LYS A 119 39.12 27.80 -40.84
C LYS A 119 39.24 26.60 -39.89
N ASP A 120 38.12 26.17 -39.30
CA ASP A 120 37.57 24.80 -39.39
C ASP A 120 36.32 24.68 -38.48
N PRO A 121 35.10 24.44 -38.99
CA PRO A 121 33.90 24.23 -38.16
C PRO A 121 33.97 22.97 -37.26
N THR A 122 34.98 22.12 -37.48
CA THR A 122 35.20 20.90 -36.70
C THR A 122 36.04 21.11 -35.44
N SER A 123 36.63 22.30 -35.21
CA SER A 123 37.26 22.69 -33.95
C SER A 123 36.26 23.19 -32.89
N THR A 124 35.08 22.58 -32.89
CA THR A 124 33.99 22.76 -31.93
C THR A 124 34.08 21.99 -30.60
N PRO A 125 35.24 21.59 -29.99
CA PRO A 125 35.21 21.05 -28.64
C PRO A 125 34.79 22.08 -27.57
N VAL A 126 35.14 23.36 -27.73
CA VAL A 126 35.00 24.38 -26.67
C VAL A 126 33.54 24.70 -26.34
N LEU A 127 32.63 24.55 -27.32
CA LEU A 127 31.19 24.78 -27.14
C LEU A 127 30.46 23.62 -26.44
N TYR A 128 31.11 22.49 -26.15
CA TYR A 128 30.50 21.37 -25.41
C TYR A 128 30.98 21.26 -23.96
N TRP A 129 32.11 21.86 -23.59
CA TRP A 129 32.65 21.79 -22.20
C TRP A 129 31.93 22.69 -21.20
N TRP A 130 31.24 23.74 -21.66
CA TRP A 130 30.49 24.63 -20.75
C TRP A 130 29.26 23.93 -20.15
N VAL A 131 28.63 22.99 -20.87
CA VAL A 131 27.47 22.25 -20.37
C VAL A 131 27.87 21.37 -19.17
N PRO A 132 28.87 20.46 -19.27
CA PRO A 132 29.38 19.74 -18.11
C PRO A 132 29.88 20.64 -16.98
N LEU A 133 30.54 21.76 -17.30
CA LEU A 133 31.02 22.70 -16.28
C LEU A 133 29.87 23.33 -15.48
N VAL A 134 28.82 23.80 -16.16
CA VAL A 134 27.63 24.37 -15.52
C VAL A 134 26.89 23.30 -14.71
N ILE A 135 26.75 22.08 -15.25
CA ILE A 135 26.16 20.96 -14.51
C ILE A 135 26.96 20.68 -13.23
N LEU A 136 28.28 20.54 -13.32
CA LEU A 136 29.15 20.28 -12.18
C LEU A 136 29.05 21.39 -11.12
N LEU A 137 29.13 22.66 -11.52
CA LEU A 137 29.02 23.78 -10.59
C LEU A 137 27.65 23.86 -9.93
N SER A 138 26.59 23.52 -10.66
CA SER A 138 25.23 23.48 -10.13
C SER A 138 25.06 22.35 -9.11
N LEU A 139 25.61 21.16 -9.39
CA LEU A 139 25.62 20.02 -8.47
C LEU A 139 26.40 20.34 -7.19
N GLN A 140 27.62 20.90 -7.32
CA GLN A 140 28.46 21.29 -6.18
C GLN A 140 27.79 22.37 -5.32
N PHE A 141 27.19 23.39 -5.94
CA PHE A 141 26.45 24.43 -5.22
C PHE A 141 25.25 23.84 -4.46
N THR A 142 24.52 22.92 -5.10
CA THR A 142 23.39 22.22 -4.49
C THR A 142 23.83 21.41 -3.27
N GLU A 143 24.94 20.67 -3.35
CA GLU A 143 25.52 19.91 -2.23
C GLU A 143 25.89 20.81 -1.04
N MET A 144 26.47 21.99 -1.30
CA MET A 144 26.77 22.98 -0.26
C MET A 144 25.50 23.52 0.40
N LEU A 145 24.46 23.84 -0.39
CA LEU A 145 23.18 24.32 0.14
C LEU A 145 22.53 23.28 1.06
N PHE A 146 22.54 22.00 0.66
CA PHE A 146 22.03 20.92 1.50
C PHE A 146 22.80 20.81 2.83
N SER A 147 24.13 20.86 2.77
CA SER A 147 24.98 20.75 3.96
C SER A 147 24.78 21.92 4.92
N TRP A 148 24.69 23.16 4.42
CA TRP A 148 24.40 24.34 5.24
C TRP A 148 22.99 24.36 5.80
N ARG A 149 21.98 23.97 5.01
CA ARG A 149 20.60 23.84 5.51
C ARG A 149 20.53 22.84 6.65
N PHE A 150 21.21 21.70 6.52
CA PHE A 150 21.28 20.68 7.57
C PHE A 150 21.97 21.20 8.84
N LEU A 151 23.15 21.82 8.71
CA LEU A 151 23.86 22.44 9.83
C LEU A 151 23.03 23.50 10.56
N PHE A 152 22.35 24.37 9.81
CA PHE A 152 21.49 25.40 10.39
C PHE A 152 20.26 24.80 11.09
N GLY A 153 19.72 23.71 10.54
CA GLY A 153 18.68 22.90 11.18
C GLY A 153 19.15 22.32 12.52
N LEU A 154 20.35 21.73 12.57
CA LEU A 154 20.95 21.22 13.82
C LEU A 154 21.14 22.32 14.87
N CYS A 155 21.57 23.51 14.47
CA CYS A 155 21.73 24.66 15.37
C CYS A 155 20.38 25.19 15.91
N ARG A 156 19.27 24.92 15.22
CA ARG A 156 17.91 25.35 15.61
C ARG A 156 17.14 24.31 16.40
N GLN A 157 17.59 23.05 16.44
CA GLN A 157 16.95 22.01 17.24
C GLN A 157 17.07 22.38 18.72
N PRO A 158 15.96 22.37 19.49
CA PRO A 158 16.04 22.50 20.93
C PRO A 158 16.92 21.37 21.46
N ARG A 159 17.91 21.69 22.30
CA ARG A 159 18.76 20.67 22.93
C ARG A 159 17.84 19.75 23.73
N VAL A 160 17.65 18.52 23.24
CA VAL A 160 17.05 17.44 24.02
C VAL A 160 17.94 17.26 25.25
N ILE A 161 17.41 17.60 26.42
CA ILE A 161 18.09 17.37 27.69
C ILE A 161 18.38 15.88 27.78
N ASN A 162 19.65 15.52 27.88
CA ASN A 162 20.12 14.14 28.02
C ASN A 162 19.26 13.38 29.04
N SER A 163 18.67 12.28 28.60
CA SER A 163 17.80 11.40 29.41
C SER A 163 18.54 10.60 30.49
N SER A 164 19.74 11.01 30.89
CA SER A 164 20.51 10.36 31.96
C SER A 164 20.12 10.80 33.37
N SER A 165 19.11 11.68 33.53
CA SER A 165 18.64 12.17 34.84
C SER A 165 17.24 11.71 35.24
N TRP A 166 16.62 10.75 34.56
CA TRP A 166 15.28 10.24 34.91
C TRP A 166 15.30 9.12 35.97
N ILE A 167 16.28 9.14 36.87
CA ILE A 167 16.27 8.34 38.09
C ILE A 167 16.03 9.33 39.23
N GLY A 168 14.77 9.64 39.49
CA GLY A 168 14.37 10.55 40.55
C GLY A 168 12.99 11.11 40.27
N ASP A 169 12.06 10.70 41.12
CA ASP A 169 10.75 11.29 41.37
C ASP A 169 9.59 10.84 40.45
N GLU A 170 8.85 9.87 40.98
CA GLU A 170 7.41 9.69 40.78
C GLU A 170 6.69 11.02 41.10
N GLU A 171 6.43 11.88 40.12
CA GLU A 171 5.35 12.87 40.26
C GLU A 171 4.84 13.38 38.91
N ALA A 172 3.53 13.14 38.69
CA ALA A 172 2.60 13.91 37.88
C ALA A 172 3.04 14.43 36.50
N TYR A 173 2.68 13.71 35.44
CA TYR A 173 2.53 14.30 34.10
C TYR A 173 1.10 14.15 33.59
N LEU A 174 0.30 15.20 33.81
CA LEU A 174 -0.83 15.54 32.95
C LEU A 174 -0.30 15.95 31.55
N PRO A 175 -1.02 15.66 30.46
CA PRO A 175 -0.52 15.83 29.11
C PRO A 175 -0.55 17.31 28.68
N ASP A 176 0.59 17.83 28.22
CA ASP A 176 0.65 19.13 27.54
C ASP A 176 0.34 18.92 26.04
N PRO A 177 -0.80 19.41 25.51
CA PRO A 177 -1.22 19.17 24.12
C PRO A 177 -0.21 19.69 23.07
N VAL A 178 0.64 20.65 23.45
CA VAL A 178 1.64 21.29 22.58
C VAL A 178 2.73 20.31 22.10
N ASN A 179 3.03 19.26 22.87
CA ASN A 179 4.05 18.27 22.48
C ASN A 179 3.53 17.21 21.49
N HIS A 180 2.22 16.96 21.45
CA HIS A 180 1.64 15.94 20.59
C HIS A 180 1.62 16.41 19.13
N GLU A 181 1.16 17.64 18.91
CA GLU A 181 1.09 18.28 17.59
C GLU A 181 2.49 18.42 16.97
N LEU A 182 3.51 18.77 17.77
CA LEU A 182 4.90 18.87 17.31
C LEU A 182 5.51 17.51 16.91
N ILE A 183 5.15 16.43 17.60
CA ILE A 183 5.62 15.06 17.29
C ILE A 183 4.91 14.54 16.03
N GLU A 184 3.61 14.80 15.89
CA GLU A 184 2.85 14.51 14.68
C GLU A 184 3.41 15.24 13.47
N GLU A 185 3.69 16.54 13.58
CA GLU A 185 4.32 17.34 12.52
C GLU A 185 5.69 16.78 12.15
N MET A 186 6.51 16.38 13.13
CA MET A 186 7.82 15.79 12.87
C MET A 186 7.72 14.45 12.10
N TRP A 187 6.78 13.58 12.45
CA TRP A 187 6.56 12.32 11.74
C TRP A 187 5.97 12.56 10.35
N ALA A 188 5.04 13.49 10.21
CA ALA A 188 4.49 13.94 8.93
C ALA A 188 5.59 14.43 7.99
N GLU A 189 6.49 15.28 8.45
CA GLU A 189 7.62 15.76 7.66
C GLU A 189 8.57 14.62 7.25
N ARG A 190 8.89 13.70 8.17
CA ARG A 190 9.79 12.55 7.91
C ARG A 190 9.21 11.58 6.88
N CYS A 191 7.94 11.21 7.05
CA CYS A 191 7.22 10.33 6.13
C CYS A 191 7.04 10.99 4.76
N ALA A 192 6.61 12.26 4.72
CA ALA A 192 6.48 13.00 3.47
C ALA A 192 7.83 13.11 2.72
N SER A 193 8.92 13.40 3.43
CA SER A 193 10.26 13.47 2.84
C SER A 193 10.71 12.12 2.27
N PHE A 194 10.47 11.02 3.01
CA PHE A 194 10.80 9.67 2.56
C PHE A 194 9.98 9.26 1.32
N CYS A 195 8.67 9.49 1.34
CA CYS A 195 7.77 9.19 0.23
C CYS A 195 8.07 10.05 -1.01
N GLN A 196 8.42 11.33 -0.85
CA GLN A 196 8.88 12.20 -1.94
C GLN A 196 10.19 11.69 -2.55
N CYS A 197 11.17 11.32 -1.72
CA CYS A 197 12.42 10.72 -2.20
C CYS A 197 12.17 9.42 -2.97
N LEU A 198 11.33 8.52 -2.46
CA LEU A 198 10.96 7.29 -3.15
C LEU A 198 10.22 7.55 -4.47
N SER A 199 9.33 8.54 -4.50
CA SER A 199 8.59 8.94 -5.71
C SER A 199 9.55 9.42 -6.80
N TRP A 200 10.55 10.25 -6.43
CA TRP A 200 11.57 10.69 -7.37
C TRP A 200 12.48 9.55 -7.83
N MET A 201 12.90 8.68 -6.90
CA MET A 201 13.78 7.54 -7.20
C MET A 201 13.10 6.47 -8.05
N SER A 202 11.77 6.37 -8.00
CA SER A 202 10.97 5.47 -8.83
C SER A 202 10.42 6.13 -10.10
N CYS A 203 10.86 7.36 -10.44
CA CYS A 203 10.34 8.12 -11.58
C CYS A 203 8.80 8.23 -11.57
N PHE A 204 8.18 8.36 -10.39
CA PHE A 204 6.73 8.41 -10.19
C PHE A 204 5.97 7.15 -10.66
N LEU A 205 6.66 6.02 -10.86
CA LEU A 205 6.07 4.75 -11.31
C LEU A 205 5.06 4.18 -10.30
N PHE A 206 5.17 4.55 -9.02
CA PHE A 206 4.22 4.21 -7.96
C PHE A 206 3.20 5.32 -7.64
N GLY A 207 3.02 6.28 -8.57
CA GLY A 207 2.23 7.49 -8.33
C GLY A 207 3.08 8.61 -7.71
N GLY A 208 2.62 9.85 -7.84
CA GLY A 208 3.32 11.01 -7.27
C GLY A 208 3.30 12.30 -8.08
N SER A 209 2.91 12.27 -9.36
CA SER A 209 2.92 13.48 -10.20
C SER A 209 1.81 14.48 -9.84
N GLU A 210 0.65 14.01 -9.34
CA GLU A 210 -0.43 14.87 -8.82
C GLU A 210 -0.23 15.25 -7.34
N LEU A 211 0.72 14.59 -6.64
CA LEU A 211 1.05 14.80 -5.23
C LEU A 211 2.10 15.89 -5.00
N ALA A 212 2.70 16.45 -6.05
CA ALA A 212 3.60 17.61 -5.92
C ALA A 212 2.85 18.92 -5.58
N GLY A 213 1.50 18.91 -5.70
CA GLY A 213 0.65 20.07 -5.41
C GLY A 213 0.05 20.07 -4.00
N GLN A 214 -0.51 18.96 -3.52
CA GLN A 214 -1.24 18.86 -2.24
C GLN A 214 -1.37 17.39 -1.80
N ALA A 215 -0.42 16.84 -1.06
CA ALA A 215 -0.43 15.41 -0.72
C ALA A 215 -0.81 15.11 0.74
N GLU A 216 -1.92 14.38 0.88
CA GLU A 216 -2.54 13.70 2.04
C GLU A 216 -1.64 12.66 2.76
N PHE A 217 -0.31 12.70 2.60
CA PHE A 217 0.58 11.92 3.47
C PHE A 217 0.55 12.42 4.92
N GLY A 218 0.03 13.63 5.16
CA GLY A 218 -0.19 14.17 6.50
C GLY A 218 -1.14 13.32 7.33
N ASP A 219 -2.20 12.77 6.75
CA ASP A 219 -3.17 11.95 7.47
C ASP A 219 -2.62 10.55 7.79
N VAL A 220 -1.92 9.93 6.84
CA VAL A 220 -1.21 8.64 7.06
C VAL A 220 -0.10 8.82 8.09
N ALA A 221 0.67 9.90 8.00
CA ALA A 221 1.74 10.14 8.93
C ALA A 221 1.23 10.57 10.31
N ARG A 222 0.09 11.26 10.42
CA ARG A 222 -0.62 11.50 11.69
C ARG A 222 -1.17 10.19 12.27
N ALA A 223 -1.80 9.35 11.44
CA ALA A 223 -2.25 8.02 11.84
C ALA A 223 -1.08 7.13 12.32
N LEU A 224 0.04 7.11 11.59
CA LEU A 224 1.27 6.40 11.97
C LEU A 224 1.96 7.06 13.17
N ALA A 225 1.87 8.38 13.33
CA ALA A 225 2.41 9.11 14.48
C ALA A 225 1.64 8.79 15.74
N ASP A 226 0.31 8.74 15.71
CA ASP A 226 -0.55 8.27 16.81
C ASP A 226 -0.27 6.80 17.15
N TYR A 227 -0.07 6.00 16.10
CA TYR A 227 0.14 4.56 16.20
C TYR A 227 1.53 4.17 16.75
N LEU A 228 2.55 4.93 16.38
CA LEU A 228 3.92 4.82 16.87
C LEU A 228 4.24 5.89 17.92
N GLU A 229 3.23 6.58 18.48
CA GLU A 229 3.46 7.68 19.42
C GLU A 229 4.08 7.12 20.69
N TYR A 230 5.38 7.34 20.85
CA TYR A 230 6.13 6.83 22.00
C TYR A 230 6.51 7.94 22.98
N ARG A 231 6.11 9.21 22.76
CA ARG A 231 6.44 10.36 23.64
C ARG A 231 7.93 10.46 24.04
N GLY A 232 8.84 10.04 23.18
CA GLY A 232 10.28 9.96 23.50
C GLY A 232 10.75 8.70 24.23
N VAL A 233 9.85 7.81 24.65
CA VAL A 233 10.14 6.54 25.35
C VAL A 233 10.87 5.52 24.47
N LEU A 234 10.56 5.37 23.18
CA LEU A 234 11.11 4.32 22.32
C LEU A 234 11.86 4.90 21.11
N ASP A 235 13.17 4.68 21.04
CA ASP A 235 14.00 5.27 19.98
C ASP A 235 14.00 4.42 18.69
N VAL A 236 12.94 4.60 17.87
CA VAL A 236 12.74 3.94 16.56
C VAL A 236 12.84 4.94 15.42
N VAL A 237 13.62 4.61 14.38
CA VAL A 237 13.68 5.39 13.13
C VAL A 237 13.06 4.62 11.95
N PRO A 238 12.71 5.26 10.82
CA PRO A 238 12.07 4.57 9.69
C PRO A 238 12.81 3.33 9.17
N SER A 239 14.14 3.31 9.23
CA SER A 239 14.93 2.13 8.84
C SER A 239 14.79 0.94 9.80
N ASP A 240 14.45 1.17 11.08
CA ASP A 240 14.10 0.11 12.02
C ASP A 240 12.74 -0.50 11.65
N ILE A 241 11.75 0.32 11.29
CA ILE A 241 10.43 -0.14 10.83
C ILE A 241 10.58 -1.08 9.62
N VAL A 242 11.33 -0.65 8.60
CA VAL A 242 11.61 -1.48 7.42
C VAL A 242 12.30 -2.79 7.83
N THR A 243 13.27 -2.73 8.74
CA THR A 243 13.98 -3.92 9.23
C THR A 243 13.01 -4.87 9.95
N GLY A 244 12.17 -4.35 10.85
CA GLY A 244 11.20 -5.14 11.59
C GLY A 244 10.14 -5.75 10.68
N LEU A 245 9.66 -5.05 9.64
CA LEU A 245 8.77 -5.63 8.63
C LEU A 245 9.42 -6.81 7.87
N ILE A 246 10.71 -6.70 7.52
CA ILE A 246 11.45 -7.81 6.91
C ILE A 246 11.54 -9.00 7.88
N LEU A 247 11.78 -8.74 9.16
CA LEU A 247 11.85 -9.80 10.19
C LEU A 247 10.49 -10.48 10.41
N VAL A 248 9.41 -9.71 10.56
CA VAL A 248 8.05 -10.25 10.67
C VAL A 248 7.70 -11.10 9.45
N ARG A 249 8.02 -10.62 8.24
CA ARG A 249 7.85 -11.40 7.02
C ARG A 249 8.60 -12.72 7.07
N ASN A 250 9.86 -12.73 7.49
CA ASN A 250 10.65 -13.96 7.58
C ASN A 250 10.04 -14.96 8.57
N ILE A 251 9.57 -14.48 9.72
CA ILE A 251 8.87 -15.29 10.72
C ILE A 251 7.56 -15.86 10.16
N GLN A 252 6.78 -15.06 9.44
CA GLN A 252 5.53 -15.50 8.83
C GLN A 252 5.72 -16.48 7.67
N GLN A 253 6.81 -16.39 6.92
CA GLN A 253 7.07 -17.21 5.73
C GLN A 253 7.01 -18.71 6.03
N GLU A 254 7.48 -19.16 7.19
CA GLU A 254 7.45 -20.58 7.57
C GLU A 254 6.01 -21.13 7.61
N ARG A 255 5.13 -20.44 8.34
CA ARG A 255 3.71 -20.80 8.48
C ARG A 255 2.98 -20.74 7.14
N ILE A 256 3.29 -19.72 6.33
CA ILE A 256 2.68 -19.56 5.01
C ILE A 256 3.13 -20.69 4.07
N MET A 257 4.41 -21.03 4.05
CA MET A 257 4.93 -22.06 3.14
C MET A 257 4.38 -23.46 3.49
N SER A 258 4.33 -23.81 4.78
CA SER A 258 3.72 -25.08 5.22
C SER A 258 2.25 -25.17 4.82
N TYR A 259 1.47 -24.11 5.07
CA TYR A 259 0.07 -24.02 4.65
C TYR A 259 -0.10 -24.17 3.12
N ARG A 260 0.76 -23.51 2.33
CA ARG A 260 0.72 -23.62 0.86
C ARG A 260 1.04 -25.03 0.36
N ARG A 261 1.98 -25.74 0.98
CA ARG A 261 2.30 -27.14 0.62
C ARG A 261 1.11 -28.05 0.91
N GLU A 262 0.43 -27.86 2.04
CA GLU A 262 -0.78 -28.60 2.39
C GLU A 262 -1.90 -28.36 1.37
N LEU A 263 -2.20 -27.10 1.06
CA LEU A 263 -3.21 -26.76 0.04
C LEU A 263 -2.89 -27.34 -1.33
N ARG A 264 -1.62 -27.28 -1.74
CA ARG A 264 -1.17 -27.85 -3.01
C ARG A 264 -1.36 -29.37 -3.05
N SER A 265 -1.05 -30.07 -1.96
CA SER A 265 -1.25 -31.51 -1.85
C SER A 265 -2.75 -31.85 -1.94
N LYS A 266 -3.60 -31.15 -1.18
CA LYS A 266 -5.06 -31.31 -1.23
C LYS A 266 -5.60 -31.07 -2.64
N ALA A 267 -5.24 -29.95 -3.29
CA ALA A 267 -5.70 -29.63 -4.64
C ALA A 267 -5.26 -30.67 -5.69
N THR A 268 -4.04 -31.20 -5.58
CA THR A 268 -3.53 -32.25 -6.49
C THR A 268 -4.27 -33.58 -6.27
N SER A 269 -4.59 -33.91 -5.02
CA SER A 269 -5.34 -35.14 -4.71
C SER A 269 -6.73 -35.14 -5.33
N THR A 270 -7.48 -34.03 -5.23
CA THR A 270 -8.81 -33.86 -5.83
C THR A 270 -8.78 -34.08 -7.35
N LEU A 271 -7.79 -33.48 -8.04
CA LEU A 271 -7.58 -33.65 -9.49
C LEU A 271 -7.26 -35.09 -9.89
N SER A 272 -6.52 -35.84 -9.06
CA SER A 272 -6.13 -37.22 -9.38
C SER A 272 -7.30 -38.21 -9.30
N THR A 273 -8.23 -38.01 -8.34
CA THR A 273 -9.48 -38.79 -8.24
C THR A 273 -10.43 -38.60 -9.43
N GLU A 274 -10.36 -37.45 -10.12
CA GLU A 274 -11.17 -37.16 -11.32
C GLU A 274 -10.64 -37.85 -12.58
N SER A 275 -9.39 -38.33 -12.59
CA SER A 275 -8.73 -38.89 -13.79
C SER A 275 -8.87 -40.40 -14.00
N THR A 276 -9.61 -41.11 -13.12
CA THR A 276 -9.82 -42.56 -13.28
C THR A 276 -11.21 -42.84 -13.86
N PRO A 277 -11.35 -43.45 -15.05
CA PRO A 277 -12.65 -43.86 -15.55
C PRO A 277 -13.17 -44.97 -14.64
N ALA A 278 -14.39 -44.79 -14.13
CA ALA A 278 -15.10 -45.80 -13.37
C ALA A 278 -15.18 -47.13 -14.14
N GLN A 279 -14.33 -48.09 -13.81
CA GLN A 279 -14.58 -49.49 -14.14
C GLN A 279 -15.60 -50.05 -13.15
N ARG A 280 -16.81 -50.19 -13.69
CA ARG A 280 -17.94 -50.91 -13.13
C ARG A 280 -17.59 -52.40 -12.99
N THR A 281 -18.17 -53.01 -11.94
CA THR A 281 -18.31 -54.47 -11.66
C THR A 281 -17.02 -55.20 -11.22
N GLN A 282 -16.97 -55.99 -10.14
CA GLN A 282 -17.98 -56.91 -9.59
C GLN A 282 -17.92 -57.01 -8.05
N THR A 283 -19.12 -57.02 -7.47
CA THR A 283 -19.44 -57.65 -6.19
C THR A 283 -18.97 -59.09 -6.14
N LYS A 284 -18.21 -59.45 -5.10
CA LYS A 284 -18.08 -60.85 -4.65
C LYS A 284 -18.26 -60.90 -3.13
N LYS A 285 -19.47 -61.31 -2.72
CA LYS A 285 -19.73 -61.89 -1.39
C LYS A 285 -19.02 -63.24 -1.29
N THR A 286 -18.44 -63.53 -0.11
CA THR A 286 -18.62 -64.72 0.75
C THR A 286 -17.32 -65.04 1.49
N GLY A 287 -17.42 -65.31 2.80
CA GLY A 287 -16.41 -66.05 3.55
C GLY A 287 -16.28 -65.60 5.01
N GLU A 288 -17.06 -66.23 5.89
CA GLU A 288 -16.82 -66.30 7.34
C GLU A 288 -15.46 -66.98 7.62
N ASP A 289 -14.71 -66.54 8.63
CA ASP A 289 -14.23 -67.42 9.71
C ASP A 289 -13.51 -66.67 10.85
N SER A 290 -14.04 -66.88 12.05
CA SER A 290 -13.44 -67.03 13.39
C SER A 290 -12.06 -66.43 13.76
N GLY A 291 -12.08 -65.53 14.75
CA GLY A 291 -11.48 -65.76 16.09
C GLY A 291 -10.03 -65.31 16.35
N LEU A 292 -9.84 -64.36 17.29
CA LEU A 292 -9.08 -64.59 18.53
C LEU A 292 -9.20 -63.41 19.54
N LEU A 293 -9.14 -63.78 20.82
CA LEU A 293 -9.37 -63.01 22.05
C LEU A 293 -8.24 -62.05 22.48
N GLY A 294 -8.64 -61.06 23.31
CA GLY A 294 -7.91 -60.56 24.49
C GLY A 294 -7.39 -59.12 24.35
N SER A 295 -7.56 -58.19 25.29
CA SER A 295 -8.02 -58.21 26.68
C SER A 295 -8.26 -56.75 27.10
N GLU A 296 -9.40 -56.45 27.72
CA GLU A 296 -9.61 -55.23 28.50
C GLU A 296 -9.04 -55.40 29.92
N THR A 297 -8.49 -54.34 30.49
CA THR A 297 -8.41 -54.17 31.96
C THR A 297 -8.68 -52.72 32.35
N VAL A 298 -9.53 -52.62 33.37
CA VAL A 298 -10.25 -51.48 33.92
C VAL A 298 -9.41 -50.64 34.91
N SER A 299 -9.74 -49.34 34.91
CA SER A 299 -9.65 -48.20 35.87
C SER A 299 -9.14 -48.41 37.33
N PRO A 300 -8.79 -47.34 38.07
CA PRO A 300 -9.85 -46.64 38.83
C PRO A 300 -9.72 -45.11 39.00
N VAL A 301 -10.88 -44.55 39.34
CA VAL A 301 -11.24 -43.18 39.72
C VAL A 301 -10.62 -42.77 41.07
N ASN A 302 -10.27 -41.49 41.24
CA ASN A 302 -10.12 -40.83 42.53
C ASN A 302 -10.59 -39.35 42.45
N LEU A 303 -11.47 -38.96 43.38
CA LEU A 303 -11.82 -37.59 43.81
C LEU A 303 -11.23 -37.42 45.23
N PRO A 304 -10.80 -36.22 45.69
CA PRO A 304 -11.75 -35.21 46.21
C PRO A 304 -11.33 -33.71 46.28
N ALA A 305 -12.35 -32.86 46.49
CA ALA A 305 -12.46 -31.67 47.38
C ALA A 305 -11.82 -30.28 47.07
N ALA A 306 -12.71 -29.33 46.72
CA ALA A 306 -13.04 -28.04 47.36
C ALA A 306 -12.04 -26.85 47.51
N ASN A 307 -12.41 -25.74 46.80
CA ASN A 307 -12.56 -24.32 47.23
C ASN A 307 -11.69 -23.19 46.62
N SER A 308 -12.40 -22.28 45.93
CA SER A 308 -12.25 -20.80 45.81
C SER A 308 -11.44 -20.21 44.61
N PRO A 309 -11.70 -18.96 44.17
CA PRO A 309 -12.53 -18.65 43.00
C PRO A 309 -11.74 -18.00 41.85
N THR A 310 -11.92 -18.48 40.61
CA THR A 310 -11.27 -17.91 39.42
C THR A 310 -12.27 -17.64 38.30
N GLN A 311 -12.26 -16.37 37.88
CA GLN A 311 -12.48 -15.83 36.53
C GLN A 311 -13.86 -16.05 35.85
N PRO A 312 -14.49 -14.99 35.31
CA PRO A 312 -15.74 -15.13 34.57
C PRO A 312 -15.52 -15.88 33.25
N LEU A 313 -16.42 -16.82 33.02
CA LEU A 313 -16.61 -17.70 31.87
C LEU A 313 -16.16 -17.11 30.52
N MET A 314 -15.27 -17.84 29.85
CA MET A 314 -15.30 -17.94 28.39
C MET A 314 -16.53 -18.79 28.06
N ASP A 315 -17.53 -18.18 27.43
CA ASP A 315 -18.70 -18.91 26.93
C ASP A 315 -18.29 -19.89 25.83
N GLU A 316 -18.92 -21.06 25.92
CA GLU A 316 -18.74 -22.24 25.07
C GLU A 316 -18.95 -21.89 23.60
N ILE A 317 -17.89 -22.06 22.81
CA ILE A 317 -17.95 -22.13 21.36
C ILE A 317 -18.59 -23.46 21.00
N ASP A 318 -19.70 -23.40 20.25
CA ASP A 318 -20.39 -24.53 19.61
C ASP A 318 -19.37 -25.48 18.93
N PRO A 319 -19.38 -26.80 19.17
CA PRO A 319 -18.33 -27.69 18.69
C PRO A 319 -18.54 -28.03 17.21
N LEU A 320 -18.12 -27.12 16.33
CA LEU A 320 -17.75 -27.49 14.96
C LEU A 320 -16.33 -28.06 14.97
N ASP A 321 -16.18 -29.16 14.23
CA ASP A 321 -15.04 -30.09 14.18
C ASP A 321 -13.66 -29.36 14.13
N PRO A 322 -12.66 -29.74 14.94
CA PRO A 322 -11.29 -29.21 14.88
C PRO A 322 -10.64 -29.26 13.48
N ALA A 323 -11.18 -30.07 12.57
CA ALA A 323 -10.80 -30.13 11.16
C ALA A 323 -11.08 -28.83 10.36
N ASP A 324 -12.00 -27.98 10.83
CA ASP A 324 -12.42 -26.75 10.12
C ASP A 324 -11.49 -25.55 10.36
N ARG A 325 -10.48 -25.67 11.25
CA ARG A 325 -9.45 -24.64 11.46
C ARG A 325 -8.47 -24.49 10.29
N ASN A 326 -8.46 -25.44 9.34
CA ASN A 326 -7.46 -25.50 8.26
C ASN A 326 -7.98 -25.09 6.88
N GLY A 327 -9.15 -24.45 6.81
CA GLY A 327 -9.76 -23.97 5.57
C GLY A 327 -10.18 -25.10 4.61
N ARG A 328 -11.43 -25.08 4.15
CA ARG A 328 -11.96 -26.08 3.21
C ARG A 328 -11.76 -25.60 1.78
N LEU A 329 -11.11 -26.38 0.92
CA LEU A 329 -11.10 -26.10 -0.53
C LEU A 329 -12.54 -26.08 -1.06
N LEU A 330 -12.83 -25.19 -2.01
CA LEU A 330 -14.11 -25.23 -2.71
C LEU A 330 -14.20 -26.54 -3.51
N ASP A 331 -15.33 -27.23 -3.35
CA ASP A 331 -15.54 -28.52 -4.02
C ASP A 331 -16.05 -28.30 -5.45
N ARG A 332 -15.30 -28.81 -6.43
CA ARG A 332 -15.67 -28.80 -7.85
C ARG A 332 -17.02 -29.46 -8.14
N ASN A 333 -17.42 -30.41 -7.31
CA ASN A 333 -18.66 -31.14 -7.48
C ASN A 333 -19.84 -30.47 -6.76
N SER A 334 -19.58 -29.49 -5.88
CA SER A 334 -20.62 -28.72 -5.21
C SER A 334 -21.17 -27.66 -6.16
N PHE A 335 -22.45 -27.78 -6.51
CA PHE A 335 -23.16 -26.77 -7.30
C PHE A 335 -23.10 -25.39 -6.63
N SER A 336 -23.26 -25.33 -5.30
CA SER A 336 -23.22 -24.07 -4.56
C SER A 336 -21.83 -23.41 -4.63
N ASP A 337 -20.75 -24.20 -4.54
CA ASP A 337 -19.39 -23.66 -4.55
C ASP A 337 -19.04 -23.16 -5.96
N MET A 338 -19.43 -23.89 -7.00
CA MET A 338 -19.20 -23.47 -8.39
C MET A 338 -20.06 -22.26 -8.77
N GLN A 339 -21.32 -22.20 -8.34
CA GLN A 339 -22.18 -21.03 -8.55
C GLN A 339 -21.60 -19.78 -7.86
N CYS A 340 -21.13 -19.91 -6.62
CA CYS A 340 -20.46 -18.83 -5.91
C CYS A 340 -19.24 -18.31 -6.68
N LEU A 341 -18.42 -19.22 -7.21
CA LEU A 341 -17.21 -18.87 -7.97
C LEU A 341 -17.55 -18.20 -9.33
N GLU A 342 -18.54 -18.72 -10.05
CA GLU A 342 -19.00 -18.17 -11.33
C GLU A 342 -19.55 -16.76 -11.16
N GLU A 343 -20.44 -16.59 -10.17
CA GLU A 343 -21.06 -15.31 -9.86
C GLU A 343 -20.04 -14.28 -9.38
N GLY A 344 -19.13 -14.70 -8.50
CA GLY A 344 -18.01 -13.89 -8.04
C GLY A 344 -17.12 -13.40 -9.20
N ALA A 345 -16.77 -14.29 -10.13
CA ALA A 345 -15.93 -13.94 -11.28
C ALA A 345 -16.62 -12.98 -12.26
N ARG A 346 -17.92 -13.18 -12.51
CA ARG A 346 -18.72 -12.34 -13.41
C ARG A 346 -18.79 -10.89 -12.90
N TYR A 347 -19.26 -10.72 -11.66
CA TYR A 347 -19.53 -9.38 -11.14
C TYR A 347 -18.28 -8.62 -10.65
N ALA A 348 -17.12 -9.28 -10.57
CA ALA A 348 -15.85 -8.62 -10.27
C ALA A 348 -15.49 -7.56 -11.31
N SER A 349 -15.96 -7.71 -12.55
CA SER A 349 -15.81 -6.70 -13.60
C SER A 349 -16.59 -5.42 -13.30
N TYR A 350 -17.77 -5.51 -12.66
CA TYR A 350 -18.58 -4.34 -12.31
C TYR A 350 -18.04 -3.62 -11.07
N ALA A 351 -17.52 -4.37 -10.10
CA ALA A 351 -16.80 -3.82 -8.96
C ALA A 351 -15.50 -3.10 -9.36
N LEU A 352 -14.82 -3.57 -10.43
CA LEU A 352 -13.69 -2.87 -11.02
C LEU A 352 -14.12 -1.62 -11.81
N ALA A 353 -15.19 -1.70 -12.60
CA ALA A 353 -15.57 -0.66 -13.55
C ALA A 353 -15.94 0.69 -12.90
N ILE A 354 -16.46 0.69 -11.67
CA ILE A 354 -16.82 1.92 -10.94
C ILE A 354 -15.60 2.78 -10.57
N TYR A 355 -14.37 2.25 -10.71
CA TYR A 355 -13.13 3.02 -10.59
C TYR A 355 -12.75 3.80 -11.87
N THR A 356 -13.52 3.62 -12.96
CA THR A 356 -13.49 4.48 -14.16
C THR A 356 -12.11 4.60 -14.82
N TRP A 357 -11.74 5.79 -15.30
CA TRP A 357 -10.60 5.98 -16.21
C TRP A 357 -9.25 5.71 -15.57
N VAL A 358 -9.10 5.91 -14.25
CA VAL A 358 -7.78 5.73 -13.62
C VAL A 358 -7.37 4.26 -13.65
N LEU A 359 -8.23 3.36 -13.19
CA LEU A 359 -7.92 1.93 -13.27
C LEU A 359 -7.97 1.39 -14.69
N TYR A 360 -8.79 1.96 -15.58
CA TYR A 360 -8.78 1.58 -16.99
C TYR A 360 -7.42 1.85 -17.65
N VAL A 361 -6.87 3.05 -17.44
CA VAL A 361 -5.54 3.41 -17.95
C VAL A 361 -4.44 2.61 -17.24
N TYR A 362 -4.61 2.32 -15.94
CA TYR A 362 -3.68 1.45 -15.21
C TYR A 362 -3.61 0.03 -15.78
N GLU A 363 -4.76 -0.57 -16.13
CA GLU A 363 -4.80 -1.89 -16.79
C GLU A 363 -4.25 -1.85 -18.22
N ARG A 364 -4.39 -0.70 -18.90
CA ARG A 364 -4.04 -0.52 -20.32
C ARG A 364 -3.22 0.76 -20.52
N PRO A 365 -1.95 0.81 -20.06
CA PRO A 365 -1.17 2.06 -20.07
C PRO A 365 -0.89 2.59 -21.48
N ILE A 366 -0.84 1.70 -22.48
CA ILE A 366 -0.55 2.06 -23.88
C ILE A 366 -1.84 2.30 -24.67
N THR A 367 -2.78 1.35 -24.66
CA THR A 367 -3.99 1.44 -25.50
C THR A 367 -5.14 2.18 -24.83
N GLY A 368 -5.21 2.17 -23.49
CA GLY A 368 -6.32 2.75 -22.72
C GLY A 368 -6.53 4.25 -22.97
N PRO A 369 -5.48 5.10 -22.86
CA PRO A 369 -5.61 6.52 -23.20
C PRO A 369 -6.10 6.75 -24.63
N LEU A 370 -5.61 5.97 -25.60
CA LEU A 370 -6.01 6.09 -27.01
C LEU A 370 -7.48 5.68 -27.23
N GLU A 371 -7.92 4.60 -26.60
CA GLU A 371 -9.31 4.12 -26.65
C GLU A 371 -10.27 5.13 -26.02
N LEU A 372 -9.90 5.70 -24.86
CA LEU A 372 -10.67 6.74 -24.18
C LEU A 372 -10.72 8.04 -24.97
N LEU A 373 -9.60 8.48 -25.54
CA LEU A 373 -9.56 9.65 -26.42
C LEU A 373 -10.38 9.43 -27.69
N GLY A 374 -10.34 8.23 -28.28
CA GLY A 374 -11.15 7.89 -29.45
C GLY A 374 -12.65 8.03 -29.19
N ARG A 375 -13.15 7.44 -28.09
CA ARG A 375 -14.57 7.58 -27.69
C ARG A 375 -14.91 8.98 -27.20
N GLY A 376 -14.04 9.59 -26.42
CA GLY A 376 -14.20 10.93 -25.87
C GLY A 376 -14.24 12.03 -26.93
N CYS A 377 -13.39 11.95 -27.97
CA CYS A 377 -13.40 12.89 -29.10
C CYS A 377 -14.69 12.82 -29.91
N ILE A 378 -15.30 11.64 -30.07
CA ILE A 378 -16.59 11.50 -30.76
C ILE A 378 -17.70 12.18 -29.94
N ALA A 379 -17.68 12.04 -28.61
CA ALA A 379 -18.63 12.70 -27.71
C ALA A 379 -18.41 14.22 -27.64
N CYS A 380 -17.16 14.67 -27.46
CA CYS A 380 -16.76 16.08 -27.41
C CYS A 380 -17.00 16.80 -28.76
N CYS A 381 -16.89 16.12 -29.91
CA CYS A 381 -17.20 16.70 -31.23
C CYS A 381 -18.70 16.71 -31.57
N ARG A 382 -19.50 15.77 -31.03
CA ARG A 382 -20.97 15.77 -31.16
C ARG A 382 -21.65 16.68 -30.13
N GLY A 383 -20.99 16.98 -29.02
CA GLY A 383 -21.47 17.78 -27.88
C GLY A 383 -21.51 19.29 -28.06
N LYS A 384 -21.75 19.83 -29.26
CA LYS A 384 -22.06 21.27 -29.43
C LYS A 384 -23.51 21.64 -29.12
N TYR A 385 -24.33 20.73 -28.58
CA TYR A 385 -25.74 21.00 -28.28
C TYR A 385 -26.25 20.21 -27.05
N ARG A 386 -25.94 20.70 -25.85
CA ARG A 386 -26.83 20.76 -24.67
C ARG A 386 -25.99 21.14 -23.45
N ARG A 387 -26.01 22.43 -23.14
CA ARG A 387 -25.59 22.96 -21.83
C ARG A 387 -26.80 22.80 -20.92
N ALA A 388 -26.73 21.93 -19.93
CA ALA A 388 -27.69 21.91 -18.83
C ALA A 388 -26.89 22.16 -17.55
N ASP A 389 -26.67 23.44 -17.25
CA ASP A 389 -26.37 23.91 -15.90
C ASP A 389 -27.52 24.84 -15.48
N SER A 390 -28.26 24.36 -14.47
CA SER A 390 -28.91 25.11 -13.38
C SER A 390 -29.58 26.45 -13.69
N SER A 391 -30.93 26.48 -13.66
CA SER A 391 -31.77 27.30 -12.75
C SER A 391 -33.14 27.64 -13.37
N GLU A 392 -34.20 27.30 -12.62
CA GLU A 392 -35.57 27.86 -12.67
C GLU A 392 -36.47 27.63 -13.90
N GLY A 393 -37.73 27.24 -13.63
CA GLY A 393 -38.87 27.42 -14.54
C GLY A 393 -39.64 26.15 -14.91
N LEU A 394 -40.48 25.66 -14.00
CA LEU A 394 -41.52 24.68 -14.30
C LEU A 394 -42.63 25.37 -15.10
N SER A 395 -42.85 25.00 -16.37
CA SER A 395 -44.12 25.26 -17.06
C SER A 395 -44.69 23.93 -17.57
N ILE A 396 -45.94 23.70 -17.17
CA ILE A 396 -46.72 22.49 -17.44
C ILE A 396 -47.47 22.68 -18.77
N SER A 397 -47.27 21.75 -19.69
CA SER A 397 -48.24 21.29 -20.70
C SER A 397 -47.75 19.91 -21.11
N GLY A 398 -48.41 18.80 -20.81
CA GLY A 398 -49.77 18.48 -21.22
C GLY A 398 -49.69 17.51 -22.39
N GLU A 399 -49.91 16.22 -22.09
CA GLU A 399 -50.20 15.07 -22.98
C GLU A 399 -49.06 14.08 -23.39
N SER A 400 -49.39 12.80 -23.15
CA SER A 400 -48.73 11.54 -23.53
C SER A 400 -47.67 10.93 -22.57
N GLU A 401 -48.14 10.34 -21.47
CA GLU A 401 -47.39 9.42 -20.59
C GLU A 401 -47.15 8.07 -21.27
N LEU A 402 -46.02 7.96 -21.95
CA LEU A 402 -45.21 6.73 -22.05
C LEU A 402 -43.78 7.21 -21.81
N LEU A 403 -43.41 7.31 -20.53
CA LEU A 403 -42.11 7.83 -20.10
C LEU A 403 -41.01 6.85 -20.56
N GLU A 404 -40.27 7.26 -21.59
CA GLU A 404 -39.03 6.61 -22.02
C GLU A 404 -38.04 6.57 -20.84
N ILE A 405 -37.61 5.37 -20.44
CA ILE A 405 -36.47 5.14 -19.54
C ILE A 405 -35.16 5.39 -20.35
N GLY A 406 -35.06 6.54 -21.01
CA GLY A 406 -34.16 6.76 -22.15
C GLY A 406 -32.95 7.66 -21.92
N GLU A 407 -32.91 8.48 -20.88
CA GLU A 407 -31.73 9.29 -20.54
C GLU A 407 -31.22 8.88 -19.16
N ALA A 408 -30.21 8.01 -19.12
CA ALA A 408 -29.51 7.67 -17.89
C ALA A 408 -28.93 8.94 -17.25
N GLU A 409 -29.25 9.18 -15.97
CA GLU A 409 -28.77 10.36 -15.23
C GLU A 409 -27.33 10.10 -14.77
N PHE A 410 -26.41 10.94 -15.25
CA PHE A 410 -24.97 10.84 -14.97
C PHE A 410 -24.48 12.07 -14.22
N TYR A 411 -23.96 11.87 -13.01
CA TYR A 411 -23.42 12.95 -12.18
C TYR A 411 -21.92 12.78 -11.96
N GLY A 412 -21.15 13.87 -12.10
CA GLY A 412 -19.71 13.86 -11.80
C GLY A 412 -18.79 13.37 -12.91
N ASP A 413 -19.28 13.23 -14.14
CA ASP A 413 -18.42 12.96 -15.29
C ASP A 413 -17.77 14.25 -15.83
N ASN A 414 -16.69 14.09 -16.59
CA ASN A 414 -15.96 15.20 -17.19
C ASN A 414 -16.48 15.54 -18.60
N MET A 415 -15.97 16.63 -19.18
CA MET A 415 -16.45 17.17 -20.47
C MET A 415 -16.39 16.17 -21.63
N CYS A 416 -15.49 15.19 -21.62
CA CYS A 416 -15.39 14.16 -22.67
C CYS A 416 -15.92 12.79 -22.24
N HIS A 417 -16.76 12.78 -21.19
CA HIS A 417 -17.38 11.58 -20.64
C HIS A 417 -16.39 10.46 -20.33
N THR A 418 -15.16 10.79 -19.91
CA THR A 418 -14.09 9.81 -19.76
C THR A 418 -14.43 8.79 -18.69
N HIS A 419 -15.11 9.20 -17.61
CA HIS A 419 -15.46 8.26 -16.54
C HIS A 419 -16.50 7.26 -17.02
N ARG A 420 -17.57 7.72 -17.68
CA ARG A 420 -18.60 6.85 -18.27
C ARG A 420 -18.02 5.92 -19.33
N ASN A 421 -17.22 6.45 -20.26
CA ASN A 421 -16.60 5.66 -21.31
C ASN A 421 -15.69 4.56 -20.74
N ALA A 422 -14.89 4.89 -19.73
CA ALA A 422 -14.04 3.91 -19.06
C ALA A 422 -14.85 2.83 -18.33
N LEU A 423 -15.93 3.21 -17.64
CA LEU A 423 -16.82 2.26 -16.96
C LEU A 423 -17.42 1.27 -17.96
N LEU A 424 -18.02 1.77 -19.05
CA LEU A 424 -18.63 0.95 -20.09
C LEU A 424 -17.62 0.01 -20.76
N LEU A 425 -16.40 0.51 -21.05
CA LEU A 425 -15.32 -0.31 -21.61
C LEU A 425 -14.81 -1.38 -20.63
N SER A 426 -14.68 -1.04 -19.35
CA SER A 426 -14.19 -1.95 -18.30
C SER A 426 -15.15 -3.11 -18.05
N ALA A 427 -16.45 -2.79 -18.00
CA ALA A 427 -17.53 -3.73 -17.74
C ALA A 427 -18.03 -4.43 -19.02
N ASN A 428 -17.53 -4.05 -20.20
CA ASN A 428 -18.03 -4.49 -21.51
C ASN A 428 -19.56 -4.31 -21.66
N LEU A 429 -20.05 -3.14 -21.28
CA LEU A 429 -21.48 -2.78 -21.29
C LEU A 429 -21.84 -1.93 -22.50
N SER A 430 -23.10 -2.03 -22.94
CA SER A 430 -23.68 -1.03 -23.82
C SER A 430 -24.13 0.20 -23.02
N ASP A 431 -24.24 1.35 -23.68
CA ASP A 431 -24.71 2.60 -23.04
C ASP A 431 -26.08 2.45 -22.38
N ALA A 432 -26.96 1.59 -22.93
CA ALA A 432 -28.32 1.38 -22.44
C ALA A 432 -28.38 0.53 -21.17
N ASP A 433 -27.35 -0.28 -20.92
CA ASP A 433 -27.28 -1.16 -19.75
C ASP A 433 -26.82 -0.42 -18.49
N LEU A 434 -26.35 0.83 -18.63
CA LEU A 434 -25.93 1.69 -17.51
C LEU A 434 -27.04 2.70 -17.20
N VAL A 435 -27.88 2.38 -16.21
CA VAL A 435 -29.10 3.12 -15.88
C VAL A 435 -28.81 4.42 -15.12
N TYR A 436 -27.83 4.37 -14.22
CA TYR A 436 -27.50 5.49 -13.34
C TYR A 436 -26.02 5.44 -12.97
N ALA A 437 -25.37 6.60 -12.86
CA ALA A 437 -24.08 6.67 -12.18
C ALA A 437 -23.87 8.01 -11.46
N GLN A 438 -23.57 7.91 -10.16
CA GLN A 438 -22.99 8.97 -9.35
C GLN A 438 -21.49 8.75 -9.30
N LEU A 439 -20.69 9.66 -9.85
CA LEU A 439 -19.24 9.51 -9.98
C LEU A 439 -18.46 10.55 -9.16
N ARG A 440 -19.15 11.49 -8.50
CA ARG A 440 -18.50 12.45 -7.59
C ARG A 440 -18.08 11.74 -6.31
N SER A 441 -16.84 11.98 -5.90
CA SER A 441 -16.34 11.62 -4.58
C SER A 441 -16.31 12.86 -3.70
N GLY A 442 -17.02 12.84 -2.58
CA GLY A 442 -16.98 13.91 -1.60
C GLY A 442 -17.63 13.49 -0.28
N PHE A 443 -17.62 14.38 0.72
CA PHE A 443 -18.18 14.08 2.03
C PHE A 443 -19.68 13.68 2.00
N ARG A 444 -20.43 14.25 1.05
CA ARG A 444 -21.88 14.02 0.89
C ARG A 444 -22.24 13.00 -0.20
N ASP A 445 -21.28 12.67 -1.06
CA ASP A 445 -21.51 11.91 -2.30
C ASP A 445 -20.51 10.76 -2.39
N ASN A 446 -21.03 9.54 -2.53
CA ASN A 446 -20.23 8.34 -2.70
C ASN A 446 -20.41 7.81 -4.13
N PRO A 447 -19.33 7.48 -4.85
CA PRO A 447 -19.49 6.97 -6.20
C PRO A 447 -20.13 5.58 -6.24
N TYR A 448 -21.21 5.44 -7.01
CA TYR A 448 -21.86 4.17 -7.29
C TYR A 448 -22.59 4.22 -8.64
N CYS A 449 -22.90 3.06 -9.22
CA CYS A 449 -23.71 2.96 -10.42
C CYS A 449 -24.73 1.82 -10.36
N ILE A 450 -25.74 1.90 -11.24
CA ILE A 450 -26.74 0.85 -11.44
C ILE A 450 -26.60 0.31 -12.86
N ILE A 451 -26.37 -0.99 -12.97
CA ILE A 451 -26.12 -1.73 -14.22
C ILE A 451 -27.21 -2.79 -14.40
N LEU A 452 -27.67 -2.96 -15.64
CA LEU A 452 -28.53 -4.07 -16.06
C LEU A 452 -27.67 -5.17 -16.68
N ASP A 453 -27.74 -6.35 -16.08
CA ASP A 453 -27.17 -7.55 -16.66
C ASP A 453 -28.30 -8.42 -17.20
N HIS A 454 -28.57 -8.28 -18.50
CA HIS A 454 -29.64 -9.00 -19.17
C HIS A 454 -29.37 -10.51 -19.30
N ALA A 455 -28.10 -10.94 -19.30
CA ALA A 455 -27.78 -12.35 -19.43
C ALA A 455 -28.11 -13.13 -18.15
N TRP A 456 -27.88 -12.53 -16.98
CA TRP A 456 -28.21 -13.12 -15.68
C TRP A 456 -29.52 -12.60 -15.08
N LYS A 457 -30.22 -11.71 -15.81
CA LYS A 457 -31.43 -11.03 -15.35
C LYS A 457 -31.25 -10.41 -13.97
N THR A 458 -30.23 -9.55 -13.84
CA THR A 458 -29.94 -8.88 -12.58
C THR A 458 -29.81 -7.38 -12.71
N VAL A 459 -30.36 -6.65 -11.75
CA VAL A 459 -30.04 -5.25 -11.51
C VAL A 459 -28.87 -5.23 -10.52
N VAL A 460 -27.76 -4.61 -10.91
CA VAL A 460 -26.53 -4.58 -10.11
C VAL A 460 -26.26 -3.16 -9.62
N VAL A 461 -26.18 -2.96 -8.32
CA VAL A 461 -25.67 -1.74 -7.69
C VAL A 461 -24.18 -1.95 -7.41
N SER A 462 -23.30 -1.24 -8.12
CA SER A 462 -21.85 -1.28 -7.90
C SER A 462 -21.39 -0.07 -7.11
N ILE A 463 -20.83 -0.28 -5.93
CA ILE A 463 -20.40 0.78 -5.01
C ILE A 463 -18.87 0.84 -4.99
N ARG A 464 -18.32 2.03 -5.25
CA ARG A 464 -16.87 2.25 -5.22
C ARG A 464 -16.35 2.26 -3.79
N GLY A 465 -15.23 1.57 -3.55
CA GLY A 465 -14.47 1.73 -2.32
C GLY A 465 -13.51 2.91 -2.36
N THR A 466 -12.69 3.02 -1.32
CA THR A 466 -11.65 4.04 -1.24
C THR A 466 -10.57 3.82 -2.31
N PHE A 467 -9.88 4.90 -2.68
CA PHE A 467 -9.02 4.91 -3.87
C PHE A 467 -7.58 4.52 -3.57
N SER A 468 -7.10 4.79 -2.35
CA SER A 468 -5.71 4.55 -1.94
C SER A 468 -5.60 3.60 -0.73
N LEU A 469 -4.44 2.96 -0.57
CA LEU A 469 -4.16 2.12 0.61
C LEU A 469 -3.98 2.98 1.86
N GLU A 470 -3.52 4.21 1.66
CA GLU A 470 -3.41 5.27 2.65
C GLU A 470 -4.77 5.54 3.31
N ASP A 471 -5.80 5.74 2.50
CA ASP A 471 -7.16 5.92 3.00
C ASP A 471 -7.66 4.69 3.76
N CYS A 472 -7.29 3.48 3.32
CA CYS A 472 -7.67 2.26 4.02
C CYS A 472 -7.05 2.20 5.43
N VAL A 473 -5.81 2.68 5.61
CA VAL A 473 -5.13 2.70 6.91
C VAL A 473 -5.70 3.78 7.83
N THR A 474 -5.99 4.97 7.31
CA THR A 474 -6.62 6.04 8.10
C THR A 474 -8.05 5.67 8.48
N ASP A 475 -8.78 4.96 7.61
CA ASP A 475 -10.11 4.44 7.90
C ASP A 475 -10.11 3.55 9.15
N VAL A 476 -9.10 2.72 9.40
CA VAL A 476 -9.03 1.85 10.60
C VAL A 476 -9.18 2.60 11.92
N LEU A 477 -8.72 3.86 11.96
CA LEU A 477 -8.76 4.68 13.17
C LEU A 477 -10.14 5.30 13.42
N ILE A 478 -11.07 5.20 12.46
CA ILE A 478 -12.44 5.69 12.58
C ILE A 478 -13.19 4.85 13.61
N GLN A 479 -13.90 5.54 14.51
CA GLN A 479 -14.64 4.88 15.59
C GLN A 479 -15.85 4.10 15.05
N PRO A 480 -16.18 2.95 15.67
CA PRO A 480 -17.42 2.26 15.36
C PRO A 480 -18.67 3.08 15.73
N GLU A 481 -19.72 2.99 14.91
CA GLU A 481 -21.06 3.54 15.16
C GLU A 481 -22.05 2.42 15.51
N SER A 482 -22.97 2.70 16.45
CA SER A 482 -24.05 1.76 16.80
C SER A 482 -25.07 1.63 15.67
N LEU A 483 -25.55 0.41 15.46
CA LEU A 483 -26.54 0.06 14.45
C LEU A 483 -27.96 -0.03 14.99
N GLU A 484 -28.19 0.17 16.29
CA GLU A 484 -29.51 0.00 16.93
C GLU A 484 -30.64 0.74 16.20
N LYS A 485 -30.48 2.06 16.01
CA LYS A 485 -31.48 2.89 15.33
C LYS A 485 -31.73 2.47 13.89
N LEU A 486 -30.67 2.03 13.20
CA LEU A 486 -30.77 1.61 11.81
C LEU A 486 -31.45 0.23 11.71
N GLY A 487 -31.17 -0.66 12.66
CA GLY A 487 -31.85 -1.96 12.78
C GLY A 487 -33.35 -1.81 13.03
N GLU A 488 -33.74 -0.90 13.92
CA GLU A 488 -35.15 -0.56 14.17
C GLU A 488 -35.86 0.01 12.93
N GLU A 489 -35.19 0.89 12.18
CA GLU A 489 -35.75 1.53 10.98
C GLU A 489 -35.94 0.53 9.83
N PHE A 490 -35.00 -0.39 9.64
CA PHE A 490 -34.96 -1.27 8.46
C PHE A 490 -35.32 -2.74 8.74
N GLY A 491 -35.60 -3.09 10.00
CA GLY A 491 -36.09 -4.42 10.38
C GLY A 491 -35.02 -5.50 10.42
N PHE A 492 -33.81 -5.18 10.89
CA PHE A 492 -32.76 -6.16 11.19
C PHE A 492 -32.27 -6.04 12.64
N ASP A 493 -31.65 -7.08 13.18
CA ASP A 493 -31.15 -7.06 14.56
C ASP A 493 -29.89 -6.19 14.68
N GLY A 494 -30.09 -4.93 15.09
CA GLY A 494 -29.02 -3.98 15.36
C GLY A 494 -28.65 -3.86 16.85
N HIS A 495 -29.28 -4.63 17.74
CA HIS A 495 -29.13 -4.43 19.18
C HIS A 495 -27.73 -4.80 19.68
N GLY A 496 -27.01 -3.83 20.26
CA GLY A 496 -25.62 -4.02 20.67
C GLY A 496 -24.63 -4.25 19.50
N GLN A 497 -25.08 -4.06 18.25
CA GLN A 497 -24.25 -4.26 17.06
C GLN A 497 -23.63 -2.94 16.61
N PHE A 498 -22.43 -3.03 16.03
CA PHE A 498 -21.68 -1.86 15.56
C PHE A 498 -21.14 -2.09 14.16
N CYS A 499 -21.02 -1.02 13.40
CA CYS A 499 -20.21 -1.01 12.18
C CYS A 499 -19.17 0.10 12.22
N HIS A 500 -18.19 0.01 11.34
CA HIS A 500 -17.26 1.09 11.07
C HIS A 500 -17.98 2.41 10.71
N GLY A 501 -17.57 3.53 11.30
CA GLY A 501 -18.23 4.83 11.07
C GLY A 501 -18.12 5.34 9.61
N GLY A 502 -17.02 5.05 8.93
CA GLY A 502 -16.86 5.37 7.51
C GLY A 502 -17.88 4.63 6.63
N VAL A 503 -18.11 3.35 6.92
CA VAL A 503 -19.14 2.53 6.25
C VAL A 503 -20.53 3.11 6.47
N MET A 504 -20.85 3.50 7.70
CA MET A 504 -22.14 4.09 8.04
C MET A 504 -22.40 5.38 7.23
N ASN A 505 -21.42 6.27 7.14
CA ASN A 505 -21.54 7.50 6.36
C ASN A 505 -21.78 7.21 4.87
N CYS A 506 -21.03 6.27 4.29
CA CYS A 506 -21.17 5.88 2.90
C CYS A 506 -22.57 5.31 2.61
N VAL A 507 -23.07 4.42 3.47
CA VAL A 507 -24.40 3.81 3.31
C VAL A 507 -25.51 4.85 3.36
N ARG A 508 -25.47 5.77 4.33
CA ARG A 508 -26.47 6.85 4.43
C ARG A 508 -26.53 7.70 3.16
N ASN A 509 -25.37 8.00 2.57
CA ASN A 509 -25.30 8.77 1.33
C ASN A 509 -25.88 8.00 0.13
N VAL A 510 -25.46 6.74 -0.08
CA VAL A 510 -25.95 5.90 -1.18
C VAL A 510 -27.46 5.64 -1.04
N TYR A 511 -27.93 5.27 0.14
CA TYR A 511 -29.35 5.00 0.38
C TYR A 511 -30.23 6.24 0.15
N ARG A 512 -29.81 7.41 0.67
CA ARG A 512 -30.53 8.68 0.46
C ARG A 512 -30.69 9.02 -1.02
N ASP A 513 -29.67 8.75 -1.82
CA ASP A 513 -29.68 9.01 -3.26
C ASP A 513 -30.58 8.01 -4.00
N LEU A 514 -30.50 6.71 -3.66
CA LEU A 514 -31.37 5.67 -4.21
C LEU A 514 -32.86 5.97 -3.98
N GLU A 515 -33.22 6.36 -2.75
CA GLU A 515 -34.60 6.70 -2.38
C GLU A 515 -35.07 8.00 -3.06
N ARG A 516 -34.20 9.01 -3.14
CA ARG A 516 -34.54 10.29 -3.80
C ARG A 516 -35.00 10.10 -5.25
N HIS A 517 -34.36 9.19 -5.97
CA HIS A 517 -34.64 8.94 -7.39
C HIS A 517 -35.59 7.75 -7.62
N HIS A 518 -36.00 7.03 -6.56
CA HIS A 518 -36.82 5.82 -6.61
C HIS A 518 -36.31 4.78 -7.62
N LEU A 519 -34.99 4.67 -7.80
CA LEU A 519 -34.38 3.94 -8.92
C LEU A 519 -34.67 2.44 -8.85
N LEU A 520 -34.45 1.82 -7.68
CA LEU A 520 -34.66 0.39 -7.51
C LEU A 520 -36.15 0.01 -7.58
N GLU A 521 -37.03 0.86 -7.05
CA GLU A 521 -38.47 0.64 -7.14
C GLU A 521 -38.91 0.66 -8.62
N ARG A 522 -38.55 1.69 -9.38
CA ARG A 522 -38.88 1.79 -10.80
C ARG A 522 -38.37 0.62 -11.64
N LEU A 523 -37.25 0.02 -11.26
CA LEU A 523 -36.68 -1.12 -11.98
C LEU A 523 -37.32 -2.45 -11.57
N LEU A 524 -37.54 -2.68 -10.28
CA LEU A 524 -37.83 -4.02 -9.74
C LEU A 524 -39.23 -4.17 -9.11
N LEU A 525 -39.86 -3.08 -8.65
CA LEU A 525 -41.08 -3.13 -7.84
C LEU A 525 -42.22 -2.27 -8.39
N GLY A 526 -43.45 -2.73 -8.16
CA GLY A 526 -44.66 -2.01 -8.55
C GLY A 526 -45.19 -2.39 -9.94
N PRO A 527 -46.38 -1.88 -10.30
CA PRO A 527 -47.11 -2.32 -11.49
C PRO A 527 -46.43 -1.91 -12.82
N ASN A 528 -45.59 -0.87 -12.78
CA ASN A 528 -44.88 -0.33 -13.94
C ASN A 528 -43.37 -0.60 -13.86
N ALA A 529 -42.95 -1.60 -13.07
CA ALA A 529 -41.54 -1.98 -12.98
C ALA A 529 -41.02 -2.40 -14.36
N ALA A 530 -39.84 -1.89 -14.74
CA ALA A 530 -39.24 -2.19 -16.04
C ALA A 530 -38.74 -3.64 -16.15
N TYR A 531 -38.25 -4.19 -15.04
CA TYR A 531 -37.60 -5.51 -14.96
C TYR A 531 -38.03 -6.29 -13.71
N PRO A 532 -39.33 -6.59 -13.53
CA PRO A 532 -39.85 -7.24 -12.32
C PRO A 532 -39.36 -8.69 -12.14
N ASP A 533 -38.87 -9.33 -13.20
CA ASP A 533 -38.30 -10.68 -13.15
C ASP A 533 -36.80 -10.70 -12.82
N TYR A 534 -36.18 -9.53 -12.61
CA TYR A 534 -34.75 -9.43 -12.33
C TYR A 534 -34.48 -9.57 -10.84
N SER A 535 -33.32 -10.14 -10.49
CA SER A 535 -32.84 -10.17 -9.11
C SER A 535 -31.89 -9.01 -8.81
N LEU A 536 -31.81 -8.61 -7.54
CA LEU A 536 -30.93 -7.52 -7.11
C LEU A 536 -29.58 -8.07 -6.67
N ARG A 537 -28.50 -7.45 -7.15
CA ARG A 537 -27.13 -7.69 -6.68
C ARG A 537 -26.51 -6.39 -6.22
N ILE A 538 -25.86 -6.44 -5.07
CA ILE A 538 -25.04 -5.32 -4.58
C ILE A 538 -23.59 -5.79 -4.57
N VAL A 539 -22.73 -5.07 -5.29
CA VAL A 539 -21.32 -5.41 -5.38
C VAL A 539 -20.46 -4.23 -4.96
N GLY A 540 -19.32 -4.53 -4.34
CA GLY A 540 -18.42 -3.49 -3.89
C GLY A 540 -17.03 -4.03 -3.62
N HIS A 541 -16.05 -3.13 -3.70
CA HIS A 541 -14.66 -3.41 -3.39
C HIS A 541 -14.21 -2.62 -2.16
N SER A 542 -13.36 -3.18 -1.30
CA SER A 542 -12.79 -2.48 -0.12
C SER A 542 -13.90 -1.88 0.77
N LEU A 543 -13.85 -0.59 1.11
CA LEU A 543 -14.91 0.12 1.84
C LEU A 543 -16.30 0.01 1.17
N GLY A 544 -16.33 -0.05 -0.17
CA GLY A 544 -17.55 -0.21 -0.95
C GLY A 544 -18.21 -1.58 -0.74
N ALA A 545 -17.44 -2.61 -0.42
CA ALA A 545 -17.95 -3.94 -0.09
C ALA A 545 -18.70 -3.94 1.24
N ALA A 546 -18.09 -3.36 2.28
CA ALA A 546 -18.76 -3.19 3.58
C ALA A 546 -19.98 -2.28 3.47
N THR A 547 -19.90 -1.19 2.70
CA THR A 547 -21.04 -0.32 2.38
C THR A 547 -22.17 -1.11 1.72
N GLY A 548 -21.85 -1.92 0.71
CA GLY A 548 -22.83 -2.78 0.03
C GLY A 548 -23.49 -3.80 0.97
N THR A 549 -22.73 -4.36 1.91
CA THR A 549 -23.24 -5.30 2.90
C THR A 549 -24.26 -4.64 3.84
N LEU A 550 -23.95 -3.47 4.40
CA LEU A 550 -24.88 -2.77 5.29
C LEU A 550 -26.11 -2.23 4.54
N LEU A 551 -25.92 -1.75 3.30
CA LEU A 551 -27.04 -1.41 2.42
C LEU A 551 -27.94 -2.63 2.15
N SER A 552 -27.35 -3.82 2.01
CA SER A 552 -28.10 -5.07 1.83
C SER A 552 -28.95 -5.41 3.05
N TYR A 553 -28.41 -5.26 4.27
CA TYR A 553 -29.19 -5.38 5.51
C TYR A 553 -30.42 -4.47 5.50
N MET A 554 -30.24 -3.22 5.07
CA MET A 554 -31.34 -2.25 4.97
C MET A 554 -32.40 -2.64 3.94
N LEU A 555 -31.99 -3.16 2.79
CA LEU A 555 -32.89 -3.38 1.64
C LEU A 555 -33.52 -4.77 1.59
N ARG A 556 -32.98 -5.76 2.31
CA ARG A 556 -33.38 -7.17 2.18
C ARG A 556 -34.84 -7.45 2.52
N HIS A 557 -35.45 -6.71 3.45
CA HIS A 557 -36.87 -6.86 3.77
C HIS A 557 -37.76 -6.55 2.55
N LYS A 558 -37.32 -5.62 1.69
CA LYS A 558 -38.01 -5.16 0.48
C LYS A 558 -37.62 -5.96 -0.77
N TYR A 559 -36.39 -6.48 -0.81
CA TYR A 559 -35.86 -7.28 -1.92
C TYR A 559 -35.34 -8.64 -1.41
N PRO A 560 -36.21 -9.66 -1.21
CA PRO A 560 -35.81 -10.92 -0.59
C PRO A 560 -34.76 -11.73 -1.36
N ASN A 561 -34.68 -11.56 -2.68
CA ASN A 561 -33.72 -12.24 -3.56
C ASN A 561 -32.36 -11.50 -3.69
N LEU A 562 -32.15 -10.45 -2.89
CA LEU A 562 -30.93 -9.65 -2.87
C LEU A 562 -29.75 -10.50 -2.40
N ARG A 563 -28.66 -10.51 -3.19
CA ARG A 563 -27.35 -11.03 -2.77
C ARG A 563 -26.27 -9.96 -2.86
N CYS A 564 -25.28 -10.08 -2.00
CA CYS A 564 -24.15 -9.16 -1.92
C CYS A 564 -22.84 -9.89 -2.24
N LEU A 565 -22.03 -9.31 -3.12
CA LEU A 565 -20.72 -9.85 -3.48
C LEU A 565 -19.65 -8.82 -3.18
N ASN A 566 -18.78 -9.20 -2.27
CA ASN A 566 -17.76 -8.34 -1.71
C ASN A 566 -16.39 -8.74 -2.27
N TYR A 567 -15.62 -7.74 -2.66
CA TYR A 567 -14.25 -7.91 -3.13
C TYR A 567 -13.31 -7.20 -2.17
N SER A 568 -12.46 -7.95 -1.49
CA SER A 568 -11.52 -7.46 -0.50
C SER A 568 -12.16 -6.55 0.56
N PRO A 569 -13.23 -6.97 1.25
CA PRO A 569 -13.90 -6.11 2.23
C PRO A 569 -12.97 -5.71 3.36
N VAL A 570 -13.18 -4.54 3.95
CA VAL A 570 -12.38 -4.07 5.10
C VAL A 570 -12.51 -5.01 6.29
N GLY A 571 -11.38 -5.36 6.91
CA GLY A 571 -11.32 -6.30 8.03
C GLY A 571 -12.03 -5.83 9.30
N CYS A 572 -12.22 -4.52 9.46
CA CYS A 572 -12.88 -3.92 10.62
C CYS A 572 -14.28 -3.38 10.30
N ALA A 573 -15.12 -4.13 9.58
CA ALA A 573 -16.42 -3.64 9.10
C ALA A 573 -17.56 -3.74 10.13
N PHE A 574 -17.81 -4.93 10.69
CA PHE A 574 -18.99 -5.22 11.51
C PHE A 574 -18.68 -6.06 12.75
N THR A 575 -19.51 -5.97 13.79
CA THR A 575 -19.51 -6.94 14.90
C THR A 575 -19.78 -8.36 14.40
N TRP A 576 -19.34 -9.36 15.19
CA TRP A 576 -19.33 -10.77 14.80
C TRP A 576 -20.67 -11.29 14.28
N ASP A 577 -21.77 -10.97 14.97
CA ASP A 577 -23.10 -11.49 14.63
C ASP A 577 -23.57 -10.97 13.27
N LEU A 578 -23.31 -9.71 12.95
CA LEU A 578 -23.63 -9.15 11.63
C LEU A 578 -22.65 -9.60 10.53
N ALA A 579 -21.38 -9.76 10.88
CA ALA A 579 -20.37 -10.21 9.92
C ALA A 579 -20.64 -11.65 9.45
N THR A 580 -21.08 -12.52 10.36
CA THR A 580 -21.36 -13.94 10.07
C THR A 580 -22.83 -14.19 9.71
N GLY A 581 -23.78 -13.43 10.26
CA GLY A 581 -25.21 -13.54 10.01
C GLY A 581 -25.63 -13.26 8.56
N CYS A 582 -24.79 -12.59 7.77
CA CYS A 582 -25.04 -12.37 6.34
C CYS A 582 -24.57 -13.52 5.43
N SER A 583 -23.99 -14.59 5.97
CA SER A 583 -23.36 -15.66 5.20
C SER A 583 -24.26 -16.38 4.20
N GLU A 584 -25.57 -16.40 4.40
CA GLU A 584 -26.50 -17.04 3.46
C GLU A 584 -26.58 -16.30 2.11
N TRP A 585 -26.29 -15.00 2.10
CA TRP A 585 -26.57 -14.10 0.98
C TRP A 585 -25.40 -13.18 0.61
N CYS A 586 -24.32 -13.20 1.39
CA CYS A 586 -23.15 -12.38 1.22
C CYS A 586 -21.90 -13.25 1.08
N ASP A 587 -21.22 -13.14 -0.07
CA ASP A 587 -19.97 -13.83 -0.36
C ASP A 587 -18.83 -12.82 -0.55
N SER A 588 -17.69 -13.09 0.04
CA SER A 588 -16.55 -12.16 0.13
C SER A 588 -15.27 -12.80 -0.38
N PHE A 589 -14.69 -12.25 -1.45
CA PHE A 589 -13.49 -12.77 -2.10
C PHE A 589 -12.28 -11.90 -1.78
N PHE A 590 -11.12 -12.50 -1.53
CA PHE A 590 -9.86 -11.76 -1.40
C PHE A 590 -8.65 -12.59 -1.85
N VAL A 591 -7.54 -11.91 -2.16
CA VAL A 591 -6.35 -12.55 -2.75
C VAL A 591 -5.23 -12.72 -1.74
N ASP A 592 -4.67 -13.92 -1.64
CA ASP A 592 -3.40 -14.26 -0.97
C ASP A 592 -3.04 -13.34 0.22
N SER A 593 -2.12 -12.40 0.04
CA SER A 593 -1.61 -11.53 1.11
C SER A 593 -2.28 -10.16 1.24
N ASP A 594 -3.45 -9.97 0.63
CA ASP A 594 -4.23 -8.73 0.69
C ASP A 594 -4.35 -8.18 2.12
N ILE A 595 -3.86 -6.95 2.31
CA ILE A 595 -3.80 -6.30 3.61
C ILE A 595 -5.20 -5.91 4.13
N VAL A 596 -6.14 -5.53 3.26
CA VAL A 596 -7.36 -4.82 3.67
C VAL A 596 -8.37 -5.69 4.43
N PRO A 597 -8.66 -6.93 4.02
CA PRO A 597 -9.46 -7.86 4.82
C PRO A 597 -8.83 -8.22 6.16
N ARG A 598 -7.51 -7.99 6.29
CA ARG A 598 -6.75 -8.24 7.51
C ARG A 598 -6.55 -7.01 8.36
N LEU A 599 -7.05 -5.87 7.93
CA LEU A 599 -6.77 -4.59 8.52
C LEU A 599 -7.78 -4.29 9.64
N SER A 600 -7.27 -4.13 10.85
CA SER A 600 -8.02 -3.79 12.06
C SER A 600 -7.07 -3.13 13.06
N LEU A 601 -7.62 -2.45 14.08
CA LEU A 601 -6.79 -1.90 15.15
C LEU A 601 -5.93 -2.97 15.84
N GLU A 602 -6.48 -4.17 16.02
CA GLU A 602 -5.78 -5.27 16.70
C GLU A 602 -4.68 -5.89 15.84
N SER A 603 -4.96 -6.12 14.55
CA SER A 603 -3.97 -6.68 13.63
C SER A 603 -2.85 -5.69 13.33
N MET A 604 -3.16 -4.39 13.34
CA MET A 604 -2.16 -3.33 13.38
C MET A 604 -1.33 -3.49 14.67
N ASP A 605 -1.94 -3.40 15.86
CA ASP A 605 -1.26 -3.48 17.16
C ASP A 605 -0.30 -4.68 17.20
N LYS A 606 -0.77 -5.84 16.75
CA LYS A 606 0.01 -7.06 16.61
C LYS A 606 1.22 -6.88 15.69
N LEU A 607 1.04 -6.31 14.48
CA LEU A 607 2.14 -6.06 13.55
C LEU A 607 3.22 -5.16 14.16
N ARG A 608 2.84 -4.11 14.91
CA ARG A 608 3.81 -3.25 15.61
C ARG A 608 4.55 -4.03 16.68
N ASP A 609 3.83 -4.76 17.51
CA ASP A 609 4.42 -5.47 18.63
C ASP A 609 5.38 -6.56 18.13
N ASP A 610 4.99 -7.31 17.09
CA ASP A 610 5.82 -8.32 16.42
C ASP A 610 7.06 -7.67 15.75
N MET A 611 6.88 -6.50 15.13
CA MET A 611 7.97 -5.71 14.52
C MET A 611 8.99 -5.24 15.57
N LEU A 612 8.51 -4.62 16.65
CA LEU A 612 9.36 -4.10 17.73
C LEU A 612 10.06 -5.22 18.50
N GLU A 613 9.37 -6.34 18.70
CA GLU A 613 9.98 -7.54 19.27
C GLU A 613 11.08 -8.09 18.38
N GLY A 614 10.85 -8.20 17.06
CA GLY A 614 11.86 -8.60 16.09
C GLY A 614 13.10 -7.70 16.14
N ILE A 615 12.90 -6.38 16.23
CA ILE A 615 14.00 -5.41 16.38
C ILE A 615 14.74 -5.61 17.71
N GLY A 616 14.01 -5.79 18.81
CA GLY A 616 14.58 -5.99 20.14
C GLY A 616 15.40 -7.28 20.27
N ARG A 617 15.07 -8.29 19.45
CA ARG A 617 15.77 -9.58 19.37
C ARG A 617 16.91 -9.60 18.35
N LEU A 618 17.10 -8.54 17.57
CA LEU A 618 18.05 -8.54 16.45
C LEU A 618 19.50 -8.50 16.95
N LYS A 619 20.28 -9.55 16.66
CA LYS A 619 21.70 -9.64 17.07
C LYS A 619 22.69 -9.09 16.04
N VAL A 620 22.22 -8.80 14.83
CA VAL A 620 23.05 -8.34 13.71
C VAL A 620 22.74 -6.89 13.31
N PRO A 621 23.65 -6.23 12.57
CA PRO A 621 23.35 -4.92 11.99
C PRO A 621 22.23 -4.96 10.95
N LYS A 622 21.44 -3.87 10.87
CA LYS A 622 20.34 -3.71 9.88
C LYS A 622 20.76 -3.98 8.44
N ILE A 623 21.99 -3.60 8.07
CA ILE A 623 22.51 -3.84 6.72
C ILE A 623 22.59 -5.33 6.39
N HIS A 624 22.78 -6.21 7.38
CA HIS A 624 22.84 -7.65 7.15
C HIS A 624 21.44 -8.18 6.84
N VAL A 625 20.42 -7.73 7.56
CA VAL A 625 19.01 -8.03 7.25
C VAL A 625 18.67 -7.53 5.84
N ALA A 626 19.00 -6.26 5.54
CA ALA A 626 18.75 -5.68 4.23
C ALA A 626 19.52 -6.40 3.10
N ARG A 627 20.78 -6.80 3.32
CA ARG A 627 21.57 -7.57 2.34
C ARG A 627 21.05 -8.98 2.15
N ARG A 628 20.50 -9.64 3.16
CA ARG A 628 19.86 -10.95 2.98
C ARG A 628 18.58 -10.82 2.19
N ALA A 629 17.75 -9.82 2.50
CA ALA A 629 16.59 -9.48 1.70
C ALA A 629 17.01 -9.16 0.25
N VAL A 630 17.91 -8.21 0.02
CA VAL A 630 18.35 -7.79 -1.33
C VAL A 630 19.20 -8.84 -2.05
N GLY A 631 19.95 -9.67 -1.34
CA GLY A 631 20.72 -10.80 -1.90
C GLY A 631 19.81 -11.88 -2.49
N HIS A 632 18.57 -11.97 -2.00
CA HIS A 632 17.48 -12.70 -2.66
C HIS A 632 16.89 -11.93 -3.87
N TYR A 633 17.17 -10.64 -4.04
CA TYR A 633 16.50 -9.73 -4.99
C TYR A 633 17.45 -8.98 -5.97
N GLY A 634 18.74 -9.30 -6.01
CA GLY A 634 19.76 -8.50 -6.72
C GLY A 634 19.92 -8.81 -8.22
N LEU A 635 20.05 -7.75 -9.03
CA LEU A 635 20.22 -7.74 -10.49
C LEU A 635 21.44 -8.55 -11.02
N LEU A 636 22.50 -8.70 -10.20
CA LEU A 636 23.78 -9.32 -10.59
C LEU A 636 23.81 -10.84 -10.42
N ALA A 637 22.76 -11.45 -9.87
CA ALA A 637 22.69 -12.88 -9.57
C ALA A 637 21.89 -13.71 -10.58
N CYS A 638 21.65 -13.19 -11.79
CA CYS A 638 20.77 -13.80 -12.81
C CYS A 638 21.17 -15.26 -13.18
N GLY A 639 22.42 -15.68 -12.94
CA GLY A 639 22.89 -17.05 -13.18
C GLY A 639 22.44 -18.12 -12.15
N ASN A 640 22.31 -17.76 -10.86
CA ASN A 640 21.88 -18.69 -9.79
C ASN A 640 20.43 -18.44 -9.30
N PHE A 641 19.80 -17.36 -9.79
CA PHE A 641 18.47 -16.88 -9.40
C PHE A 641 17.33 -17.88 -9.62
N CYS A 642 17.48 -18.85 -10.54
CA CYS A 642 16.42 -19.82 -10.85
C CYS A 642 16.28 -20.96 -9.84
N TYR A 643 17.24 -21.19 -8.93
CA TYR A 643 17.28 -22.41 -8.11
C TYR A 643 17.12 -22.20 -6.60
N THR A 644 17.53 -21.06 -6.04
CA THR A 644 17.70 -20.93 -4.58
C THR A 644 16.56 -20.26 -3.82
N LEU A 645 15.59 -19.62 -4.49
CA LEU A 645 14.56 -18.82 -3.80
C LEU A 645 13.43 -19.63 -3.12
N PHE A 646 13.47 -20.96 -3.20
CA PHE A 646 12.39 -21.85 -2.71
C PHE A 646 12.93 -23.10 -2.01
N SER A 647 14.16 -23.07 -1.50
CA SER A 647 14.61 -24.12 -0.57
C SER A 647 14.08 -23.79 0.82
N ASP A 648 13.23 -24.68 1.29
CA ASP A 648 12.50 -24.63 2.56
C ASP A 648 13.41 -24.58 3.80
N GLU A 649 14.69 -24.92 3.63
CA GLU A 649 15.70 -24.94 4.70
C GLU A 649 16.38 -23.59 4.96
N HIS A 650 16.43 -22.67 3.98
CA HIS A 650 17.20 -21.44 4.12
C HIS A 650 16.53 -20.37 5.02
N ALA A 651 15.19 -20.28 5.02
CA ALA A 651 14.47 -19.26 5.80
C ALA A 651 14.53 -19.50 7.32
N LEU A 652 14.52 -20.77 7.74
CA LEU A 652 14.63 -21.21 9.14
C LEU A 652 16.02 -20.92 9.69
N GLN A 653 17.05 -21.29 8.94
CA GLN A 653 18.43 -21.02 9.29
C GLN A 653 18.71 -19.51 9.35
N ASP A 654 18.13 -18.74 8.42
CA ASP A 654 18.26 -17.28 8.40
C ASP A 654 17.66 -16.62 9.65
N THR A 655 16.50 -17.06 10.14
CA THR A 655 15.86 -16.41 11.31
C THR A 655 16.64 -16.68 12.60
N ALA A 656 17.08 -17.91 12.83
CA ALA A 656 17.92 -18.28 13.96
C ALA A 656 19.29 -17.59 13.91
N GLU A 657 19.83 -17.31 12.73
CA GLU A 657 21.08 -16.54 12.56
C GLU A 657 20.91 -15.03 12.75
N LEU A 658 19.69 -14.48 12.64
CA LEU A 658 19.41 -13.05 12.79
C LEU A 658 18.97 -12.67 14.20
N LEU A 659 18.24 -13.55 14.89
CA LEU A 659 17.58 -13.23 16.14
C LEU A 659 18.20 -13.97 17.34
N HIS A 660 18.05 -13.39 18.52
CA HIS A 660 18.13 -14.09 19.79
C HIS A 660 16.86 -14.94 20.00
N GLU A 661 17.00 -16.08 20.67
CA GLU A 661 15.83 -16.80 21.19
C GLU A 661 15.10 -15.91 22.22
N PRO A 662 13.76 -15.98 22.32
CA PRO A 662 12.98 -15.09 23.18
C PRO A 662 13.46 -15.04 24.64
N GLU A 663 13.95 -16.17 25.16
CA GLU A 663 14.43 -16.32 26.54
C GLU A 663 15.91 -15.90 26.71
N SER A 664 16.61 -15.65 25.61
CA SER A 664 18.07 -15.41 25.58
C SER A 664 18.44 -13.97 25.20
N VAL A 665 17.44 -13.07 25.16
CA VAL A 665 17.64 -11.68 24.75
C VAL A 665 18.44 -10.94 25.82
N PRO A 666 19.59 -10.34 25.49
CA PRO A 666 20.37 -9.56 26.45
C PRO A 666 19.61 -8.32 26.94
N ASP A 667 19.81 -7.97 28.20
CA ASP A 667 19.35 -6.70 28.75
C ASP A 667 19.98 -5.54 27.97
N SER A 668 19.16 -4.58 27.54
CA SER A 668 19.62 -3.41 26.81
C SER A 668 18.69 -2.22 27.06
N ALA A 669 19.20 -1.02 26.86
CA ALA A 669 18.40 0.20 26.97
C ALA A 669 17.15 0.15 26.07
N PHE A 670 17.23 -0.52 24.91
CA PHE A 670 16.08 -0.71 24.03
C PHE A 670 15.01 -1.63 24.64
N GLN A 671 15.39 -2.68 25.35
CA GLN A 671 14.44 -3.57 26.05
C GLN A 671 13.70 -2.83 27.17
N ASP A 672 14.41 -1.99 27.92
CA ASP A 672 13.80 -1.13 28.95
C ASP A 672 12.83 -0.12 28.33
N GLN A 673 13.18 0.46 27.19
CA GLN A 673 12.29 1.35 26.44
C GLN A 673 11.05 0.62 25.91
N LEU A 674 11.24 -0.59 25.37
CA LEU A 674 10.16 -1.41 24.81
C LEU A 674 9.17 -1.87 25.89
N SER A 675 9.65 -2.24 27.07
CA SER A 675 8.78 -2.63 28.20
C SER A 675 7.91 -1.46 28.67
N ARG A 676 8.50 -0.26 28.83
CA ARG A 676 7.75 0.98 29.14
C ARG A 676 6.74 1.33 28.05
N PHE A 677 7.13 1.17 26.78
CA PHE A 677 6.23 1.39 25.65
C PHE A 677 5.02 0.44 25.69
N ARG A 678 5.23 -0.85 25.94
CA ARG A 678 4.15 -1.84 26.08
C ARG A 678 3.21 -1.51 27.24
N GLN A 679 3.73 -0.99 28.35
CA GLN A 679 2.88 -0.54 29.47
C GLN A 679 1.99 0.64 29.08
N MET A 680 2.55 1.66 28.42
CA MET A 680 1.78 2.81 27.90
C MET A 680 0.73 2.37 26.87
N GLN A 681 1.14 1.46 25.98
CA GLN A 681 0.34 0.47 25.23
C GLN A 681 -0.96 0.08 25.93
N ALA A 682 -0.78 -0.73 26.97
CA ALA A 682 -1.86 -1.33 27.70
C ALA A 682 -2.75 -0.30 28.42
N GLU A 683 -2.19 0.81 28.89
CA GLU A 683 -2.95 1.90 29.52
C GLU A 683 -3.82 2.64 28.51
N ARG A 684 -3.28 3.02 27.35
CA ARG A 684 -4.05 3.63 26.25
C ARG A 684 -5.17 2.70 25.79
N LYS A 685 -4.89 1.40 25.65
CA LYS A 685 -5.91 0.41 25.28
C LYS A 685 -7.05 0.35 26.31
N ARG A 686 -6.73 0.43 27.60
CA ARG A 686 -7.73 0.50 28.69
C ARG A 686 -8.52 1.80 28.70
N SER A 687 -7.90 2.93 28.32
CA SER A 687 -8.55 4.24 28.32
C SER A 687 -9.42 4.53 27.08
N ARG A 688 -9.31 3.72 26.01
CA ARG A 688 -10.05 3.92 24.74
C ARG A 688 -11.58 3.76 24.86
N GLY A 689 -12.09 3.24 25.98
CA GLY A 689 -13.52 3.02 26.21
C GLY A 689 -14.07 1.82 25.43
N VAL A 690 -15.31 1.44 25.72
CA VAL A 690 -15.94 0.22 25.19
C VAL A 690 -16.11 0.27 23.66
N ILE A 691 -16.55 1.42 23.11
CA ILE A 691 -16.85 1.55 21.67
C ILE A 691 -15.59 1.37 20.79
N ARG A 692 -14.45 1.95 21.18
CA ARG A 692 -13.18 1.76 20.43
C ARG A 692 -12.53 0.39 20.67
N SER A 693 -12.96 -0.35 21.69
CA SER A 693 -12.50 -1.72 21.93
C SER A 693 -13.42 -2.78 21.32
N THR A 694 -14.55 -2.38 20.75
CA THR A 694 -15.43 -3.26 19.98
C THR A 694 -14.66 -3.88 18.81
N ARG A 695 -14.67 -5.20 18.77
CA ARG A 695 -14.01 -5.97 17.72
C ARG A 695 -14.90 -6.06 16.50
N LEU A 696 -14.33 -5.72 15.36
CA LEU A 696 -15.01 -5.75 14.07
C LEU A 696 -14.31 -6.74 13.12
N TYR A 697 -15.07 -7.26 12.18
CA TYR A 697 -14.74 -8.36 11.28
C TYR A 697 -15.18 -8.03 9.85
N PRO A 698 -14.55 -8.63 8.82
CA PRO A 698 -15.06 -8.55 7.45
C PRO A 698 -16.37 -9.36 7.36
N PRO A 699 -17.37 -8.92 6.58
CA PRO A 699 -18.67 -9.60 6.47
C PRO A 699 -18.68 -10.74 5.44
N GLY A 700 -19.67 -11.62 5.56
CA GLY A 700 -20.02 -12.62 4.56
C GLY A 700 -19.21 -13.90 4.69
N ARG A 701 -19.51 -14.90 3.84
CA ARG A 701 -18.68 -16.11 3.74
C ARG A 701 -17.38 -15.74 3.04
N MET A 702 -16.25 -16.04 3.65
CA MET A 702 -14.95 -15.59 3.16
C MET A 702 -14.30 -16.65 2.24
N ILE A 703 -13.96 -16.24 1.02
CA ILE A 703 -13.24 -17.03 0.02
C ILE A 703 -11.84 -16.43 -0.15
N HIS A 704 -10.85 -17.17 0.32
CA HIS A 704 -9.43 -16.87 0.12
C HIS A 704 -8.94 -17.48 -1.20
N LEU A 705 -8.56 -16.63 -2.15
CA LEU A 705 -7.82 -17.06 -3.34
C LEU A 705 -6.34 -17.24 -2.96
N ALA A 706 -6.04 -18.40 -2.40
CA ALA A 706 -4.75 -18.73 -1.80
C ALA A 706 -3.73 -19.13 -2.88
N LYS A 707 -2.54 -18.52 -2.85
CA LYS A 707 -1.46 -18.84 -3.78
C LYS A 707 -0.80 -20.17 -3.40
N ILE A 708 -0.77 -21.14 -4.31
CA ILE A 708 -0.17 -22.48 -4.06
C ILE A 708 1.16 -22.71 -4.77
N GLY A 709 1.49 -21.88 -5.75
CA GLY A 709 2.70 -22.07 -6.55
C GLY A 709 2.95 -20.96 -7.55
N GLU A 710 4.04 -21.11 -8.30
CA GLU A 710 4.40 -20.24 -9.42
C GLU A 710 5.04 -21.07 -10.53
N LYS A 711 4.68 -20.76 -11.78
CA LYS A 711 5.35 -21.29 -12.97
C LYS A 711 6.76 -20.72 -13.07
N ARG A 712 7.75 -21.58 -13.28
CA ARG A 712 9.17 -21.19 -13.29
C ARG A 712 9.62 -20.92 -14.72
N SER A 713 9.98 -19.67 -15.03
CA SER A 713 10.75 -19.32 -16.24
C SER A 713 11.55 -18.03 -16.04
N CYS A 714 12.57 -17.80 -16.88
CA CYS A 714 13.39 -16.59 -16.86
C CYS A 714 12.54 -15.31 -16.99
N LEU A 715 11.48 -15.36 -17.81
CA LEU A 715 10.54 -14.24 -17.99
C LEU A 715 9.85 -13.86 -16.67
N HIS A 716 9.42 -14.85 -15.89
CA HIS A 716 8.81 -14.61 -14.58
C HIS A 716 9.80 -13.93 -13.62
N GLY A 717 11.06 -14.38 -13.63
CA GLY A 717 12.12 -13.77 -12.83
C GLY A 717 12.38 -12.30 -13.18
N CYS A 718 12.50 -11.99 -14.48
CA CYS A 718 12.68 -10.62 -14.96
C CYS A 718 11.49 -9.72 -14.60
N ALA A 719 10.25 -10.20 -14.78
CA ALA A 719 9.05 -9.45 -14.44
C ALA A 719 8.99 -9.12 -12.94
N ARG A 720 9.39 -10.05 -12.07
CA ARG A 720 9.50 -9.80 -10.61
C ARG A 720 10.54 -8.74 -10.30
N CYS A 721 11.73 -8.82 -10.89
CA CYS A 721 12.76 -7.82 -10.66
C CYS A 721 12.30 -6.40 -11.09
N LEU A 722 11.72 -6.29 -12.29
CA LEU A 722 11.21 -5.01 -12.83
C LEU A 722 10.07 -4.41 -11.99
N THR A 723 9.29 -5.25 -11.33
CA THR A 723 8.14 -4.81 -10.50
C THR A 723 8.46 -4.82 -9.01
N CYS A 724 9.74 -4.92 -8.63
CA CYS A 724 10.15 -5.04 -7.22
C CYS A 724 9.38 -6.13 -6.46
N PHE A 725 9.15 -7.27 -7.12
CA PHE A 725 8.47 -8.46 -6.62
C PHE A 725 6.97 -8.28 -6.31
N SER A 726 6.39 -7.15 -6.71
CA SER A 726 4.95 -6.88 -6.54
C SER A 726 4.07 -7.58 -7.57
N THR A 727 4.62 -8.18 -8.64
CA THR A 727 3.83 -8.91 -9.65
C THR A 727 3.37 -10.29 -9.18
N SER A 728 2.14 -10.66 -9.54
CA SER A 728 1.59 -12.02 -9.40
C SER A 728 1.79 -12.87 -10.66
N PHE A 729 2.48 -12.38 -11.69
CA PHE A 729 2.63 -13.06 -12.97
C PHE A 729 3.20 -14.49 -12.81
N GLY A 730 2.47 -15.47 -13.35
CA GLY A 730 2.81 -16.90 -13.27
C GLY A 730 2.40 -17.60 -11.98
N SER A 731 1.75 -16.90 -11.03
CA SER A 731 1.27 -17.50 -9.79
C SER A 731 0.03 -18.37 -10.03
N GLU A 732 -0.08 -19.47 -9.28
CA GLU A 732 -1.21 -20.39 -9.30
C GLU A 732 -1.98 -20.26 -7.98
N TYR A 733 -3.32 -20.22 -8.08
CA TYR A 733 -4.22 -19.95 -6.96
C TYR A 733 -5.29 -21.03 -6.85
N VAL A 734 -5.75 -21.28 -5.62
CA VAL A 734 -6.91 -22.13 -5.33
C VAL A 734 -7.87 -21.40 -4.40
N PRO A 735 -9.19 -21.57 -4.58
CA PRO A 735 -10.18 -20.95 -3.70
C PRO A 735 -10.38 -21.81 -2.44
N VAL A 736 -10.34 -21.17 -1.27
CA VAL A 736 -10.46 -21.81 0.06
C VAL A 736 -11.49 -21.04 0.90
N TRP A 737 -12.40 -21.75 1.54
CA TRP A 737 -13.27 -21.20 2.59
C TRP A 737 -12.45 -20.93 3.85
N VAL A 738 -12.54 -19.72 4.37
CA VAL A 738 -11.89 -19.30 5.63
C VAL A 738 -12.90 -18.65 6.56
N ARG A 739 -12.59 -18.60 7.85
CA ARG A 739 -13.44 -17.91 8.82
C ARG A 739 -13.13 -16.42 8.91
N ASN A 740 -14.11 -15.64 9.33
CA ASN A 740 -13.99 -14.17 9.45
C ASN A 740 -12.97 -13.77 10.53
N ASP A 741 -12.77 -14.59 11.57
CA ASP A 741 -11.80 -14.38 12.67
C ASP A 741 -10.37 -14.85 12.35
N GLU A 742 -10.15 -15.58 11.25
CA GLU A 742 -8.81 -16.00 10.82
C GLU A 742 -8.00 -14.87 10.18
N LEU A 743 -8.64 -13.73 9.88
CA LEU A 743 -8.02 -12.59 9.18
C LEU A 743 -7.44 -11.54 10.12
N LEU A 744 -7.27 -11.86 11.41
CA LEU A 744 -6.80 -10.90 12.43
C LEU A 744 -5.28 -10.70 12.48
N GLU A 745 -4.53 -11.22 11.50
CA GLU A 745 -3.08 -11.01 11.37
C GLU A 745 -2.75 -10.45 9.98
N ILE A 746 -2.00 -9.33 9.94
CA ILE A 746 -1.49 -8.77 8.69
C ILE A 746 -0.35 -9.63 8.15
N VAL A 747 -0.49 -10.14 6.93
CA VAL A 747 0.54 -10.93 6.25
C VAL A 747 1.49 -10.00 5.51
N VAL A 748 2.74 -9.91 5.96
CA VAL A 748 3.75 -9.04 5.36
C VAL A 748 4.32 -9.68 4.10
N SER A 749 4.02 -9.08 2.94
CA SER A 749 4.43 -9.57 1.63
C SER A 749 4.70 -8.40 0.68
N PRO A 750 5.64 -8.53 -0.29
CA PRO A 750 5.79 -7.54 -1.36
C PRO A 750 4.52 -7.31 -2.18
N THR A 751 3.59 -8.26 -2.18
CA THR A 751 2.33 -8.18 -2.92
C THR A 751 1.15 -7.70 -2.07
N MET A 752 1.27 -7.56 -0.75
CA MET A 752 0.11 -7.32 0.14
C MET A 752 -0.77 -6.12 -0.23
N GLY A 753 -0.16 -5.04 -0.74
CA GLY A 753 -0.91 -3.88 -1.25
C GLY A 753 -1.43 -4.04 -2.68
N THR A 754 -0.69 -4.77 -3.53
CA THR A 754 -1.12 -4.98 -4.93
C THR A 754 -2.14 -6.10 -5.09
N ASP A 755 -2.16 -7.07 -4.16
CA ASP A 755 -3.18 -8.11 -4.00
C ASP A 755 -4.55 -7.53 -3.65
N HIS A 756 -4.57 -6.34 -3.02
CA HIS A 756 -5.79 -5.59 -2.78
C HIS A 756 -6.42 -5.02 -4.06
N PHE A 757 -5.64 -4.71 -5.10
CA PHE A 757 -6.20 -3.96 -6.21
C PHE A 757 -7.30 -4.74 -6.96
N PRO A 758 -8.44 -4.11 -7.28
CA PRO A 758 -9.60 -4.81 -7.82
C PRO A 758 -9.33 -5.43 -9.20
N ASN A 759 -8.40 -4.85 -9.98
CA ASN A 759 -7.99 -5.40 -11.27
C ASN A 759 -7.24 -6.73 -11.11
N ARG A 760 -6.39 -6.85 -10.09
CA ARG A 760 -5.68 -8.09 -9.78
C ARG A 760 -6.64 -9.13 -9.23
N LEU A 761 -7.49 -8.75 -8.29
CA LEU A 761 -8.52 -9.65 -7.76
C LEU A 761 -9.39 -10.21 -8.88
N ARG A 762 -9.97 -9.34 -9.72
CA ARG A 762 -10.78 -9.76 -10.86
C ARG A 762 -10.04 -10.76 -11.74
N LYS A 763 -8.81 -10.44 -12.13
CA LYS A 763 -8.00 -11.30 -13.00
C LYS A 763 -7.79 -12.69 -12.37
N ILE A 764 -7.36 -12.73 -11.11
CA ILE A 764 -7.11 -14.00 -10.41
C ILE A 764 -8.41 -14.78 -10.25
N LEU A 765 -9.51 -14.13 -9.89
CA LEU A 765 -10.80 -14.78 -9.70
C LEU A 765 -11.33 -15.38 -11.01
N VAL A 766 -11.20 -14.66 -12.14
CA VAL A 766 -11.56 -15.16 -13.47
C VAL A 766 -10.66 -16.32 -13.90
N ASP A 767 -9.34 -16.22 -13.67
CA ASP A 767 -8.39 -17.30 -13.98
C ASP A 767 -8.72 -18.57 -13.16
N VAL A 768 -9.04 -18.39 -11.87
CA VAL A 768 -9.47 -19.48 -10.98
C VAL A 768 -10.79 -20.09 -11.45
N ALA A 769 -11.81 -19.29 -11.76
CA ALA A 769 -13.08 -19.78 -12.30
C ALA A 769 -12.89 -20.57 -13.62
N SER A 770 -12.06 -20.04 -14.52
CA SER A 770 -11.73 -20.69 -15.79
C SER A 770 -11.03 -22.05 -15.57
N SER A 771 -10.13 -22.14 -14.59
CA SER A 771 -9.47 -23.40 -14.23
C SER A 771 -10.41 -24.46 -13.63
N HIS A 772 -11.62 -24.05 -13.24
CA HIS A 772 -12.72 -24.89 -12.77
C HIS A 772 -13.78 -25.15 -13.87
N GLY A 773 -13.51 -24.75 -15.12
CA GLY A 773 -14.39 -25.00 -16.26
C GLY A 773 -15.56 -24.03 -16.39
N LEU A 774 -15.54 -22.91 -15.66
CA LEU A 774 -16.60 -21.89 -15.68
C LEU A 774 -16.26 -20.79 -16.69
N ASN A 775 -17.26 -20.34 -17.46
CA ASN A 775 -17.13 -19.18 -18.35
C ASN A 775 -17.77 -17.96 -17.68
N ALA A 776 -16.93 -17.00 -17.25
CA ALA A 776 -17.41 -15.82 -16.55
C ALA A 776 -18.06 -14.74 -17.45
N PHE A 777 -17.95 -14.87 -18.78
CA PHE A 777 -18.38 -13.87 -19.77
C PHE A 777 -19.41 -14.39 -20.75
#